data_AF-A0A854PKN0-F1
#
_entry.id   AF-A0A854PKN0-F1
#
_cell.length_a   1.000
_cell.length_b   1.000
_cell.length_c   1.000
_cell.angle_alpha   90.00
_cell.angle_beta   90.00
_cell.angle_gamma   90.00
#
_symmetry.space_group_name_H-M   'P 1'
#
loop_
_entity.id
_entity.type
_entity.pdbx_description
1 polymer ?
#
loop_
_entity_poly.entity_id
_entity_poly.type
_entity_poly.pdbx_seq_one_letter_code
_entity_poly.pdbx_strand_id
1 'polypeptide(L)'
;MDEKTKTYAENLTFSAQLKKLGDYLNQLDNPEKVQKIINLIESIPAELQHTNCFTLMHREEPTEKGKHASKKPVDLFESNKQKRLVLLSFTKHPDHLTSFVNALYALAQVEKNYPDPENYFLGYFVQPPFLFLDVDDIGDIIKSHKNGKKDLISKLNELTDFSYCEISQSGKGLHYIMKGKKTRKTSRQANTPFEFYDNKRFVTLTANKINVTRGVYELTTSQMKILEQFLWGDPKPEKEKFNIDDDKRGNNKSDEELLNKIRHSKNADKFNALWNRDTKSKYISKDDSYNDLQLVLLLTWWCNHDMKRVDKLFRKSALMRDKWDEQHRSDGATYGEMQLENADEQVQGGYKGLSVQDITSQKSGIFESNKACSEYLKKLRQERNESLKAQGDDQTPVKADEMVRVLKNTLILKKIYDIDSADSKRTAPLYYWDYDTHIYVSETRVLQGFILDYAPEITSSHVREDIFKTLTSSNDIETVPNFELSDPNQEFLAVENGILNLKTKELKPLTPDDAFTYKIATPYDSNATVEPTFSYTDDLTGKKTVWKFTNSIKENCVGPDQDDKFDLIMQILKSAITGYAHARKIAILCDSSGRLGSHTGKSTFEEVAQNVIGEDNTAKLQFKELADRKNLSMLLKKRFLFGDDNDVNTLIHDVGVINPLVSGDPITIKELYKEPYTTRFSGFIMQSMNGLPQFENMTYATLSRLLPVKFTAQHSEKDPANRAVKTTYIKDLGFRKWLLNYVINNVSLKYGFIEIDETKNLLQQIEAESDSITNFCENWLPQFYSAKLPMQFVYSFYVTASLNDGFKPISSRMFSRKLTENDLFQKEWTKQRMRIQLQKPILLKDKDGKDRTDDPFRFQFGFDAKDADRLAQLASATKGKTQTFFQVEHATTSYKEDDDNTRHTVTEKEHVRIQDVIDFLNSFHGVAIANKQQLELEKAQKEHDKNLPDYQV
;
A
#
# COMPACT_ATOMS: atom_id res chain seq x y z
N MET A 1 -12.40 68.25 -5.36
CA MET A 1 -11.80 68.84 -4.14
C MET A 1 -10.81 67.84 -3.60
N ASP A 2 -9.54 68.23 -3.39
CA ASP A 2 -8.59 67.33 -2.72
C ASP A 2 -9.01 67.11 -1.25
N GLU A 3 -8.53 66.03 -0.62
CA GLU A 3 -8.88 65.70 0.77
C GLU A 3 -8.53 66.83 1.75
N LYS A 4 -7.48 67.62 1.47
CA LYS A 4 -7.09 68.76 2.31
C LYS A 4 -8.12 69.88 2.28
N THR A 5 -8.69 70.16 1.11
CA THR A 5 -9.70 71.20 0.90
C THR A 5 -11.03 70.81 1.54
N LYS A 6 -11.39 69.51 1.48
CA LYS A 6 -12.58 68.95 2.16
C LYS A 6 -12.43 69.00 3.69
N THR A 7 -11.27 68.56 4.20
CA THR A 7 -10.94 68.62 5.64
C THR A 7 -10.94 70.06 6.18
N TYR A 8 -10.44 71.03 5.40
CA TYR A 8 -10.44 72.45 5.78
C TYR A 8 -11.87 73.04 5.87
N ALA A 9 -12.74 72.72 4.90
CA ALA A 9 -14.14 73.16 4.92
C ALA A 9 -14.96 72.52 6.05
N GLU A 10 -14.71 71.23 6.34
CA GLU A 10 -15.31 70.51 7.47
C GLU A 10 -14.87 71.11 8.81
N ASN A 11 -13.59 71.44 8.98
CA ASN A 11 -13.06 72.09 10.19
C ASN A 11 -13.62 73.50 10.41
N LEU A 12 -13.78 74.29 9.36
CA LEU A 12 -14.43 75.62 9.44
C LEU A 12 -15.90 75.50 9.87
N THR A 13 -16.62 74.52 9.31
CA THR A 13 -18.03 74.26 9.65
C THR A 13 -18.18 73.78 11.09
N PHE A 14 -17.30 72.87 11.54
CA PHE A 14 -17.28 72.36 12.91
C PHE A 14 -17.00 73.47 13.93
N SER A 15 -16.00 74.33 13.66
CA SER A 15 -15.69 75.49 14.51
C SER A 15 -16.85 76.49 14.59
N ALA A 16 -17.53 76.76 13.47
CA ALA A 16 -18.71 77.63 13.45
C ALA A 16 -19.91 77.04 14.22
N GLN A 17 -20.11 75.73 14.15
CA GLN A 17 -21.13 75.02 14.94
C GLN A 17 -20.80 75.06 16.44
N LEU A 18 -19.55 74.83 16.83
CA LEU A 18 -19.11 74.91 18.23
C LEU A 18 -19.28 76.31 18.80
N LYS A 19 -19.01 77.36 18.01
CA LYS A 19 -19.26 78.74 18.43
C LYS A 19 -20.74 78.98 18.73
N LYS A 20 -21.66 78.53 17.85
CA LYS A 20 -23.11 78.63 18.09
C LYS A 20 -23.56 77.86 19.33
N LEU A 21 -22.98 76.68 19.57
CA LEU A 21 -23.25 75.92 20.79
C LEU A 21 -22.75 76.69 22.02
N GLY A 22 -21.54 77.26 21.98
CA GLY A 22 -20.99 78.08 23.06
C GLY A 22 -21.85 79.31 23.38
N ASP A 23 -22.31 80.04 22.36
CA ASP A 23 -23.21 81.18 22.52
C ASP A 23 -24.53 80.77 23.20
N TYR A 24 -25.06 79.58 22.90
CA TYR A 24 -26.25 79.03 23.55
C TYR A 24 -26.00 78.57 24.99
N LEU A 25 -24.87 77.89 25.24
CA LEU A 25 -24.50 77.44 26.58
C LEU A 25 -24.34 78.61 27.55
N ASN A 26 -23.80 79.75 27.09
CA ASN A 26 -23.68 80.97 27.89
C ASN A 26 -25.02 81.59 28.31
N GLN A 27 -26.13 81.20 27.66
CA GLN A 27 -27.49 81.67 27.96
C GLN A 27 -28.25 80.71 28.90
N LEU A 28 -27.70 79.53 29.22
CA LEU A 28 -28.35 78.55 30.09
C LEU A 28 -28.05 78.82 31.57
N ASP A 29 -29.10 78.91 32.37
CA ASP A 29 -29.02 79.05 33.84
C ASP A 29 -28.90 77.67 34.54
N ASN A 30 -28.02 76.79 34.02
CA ASN A 30 -27.77 75.46 34.58
C ASN A 30 -26.28 75.08 34.44
N PRO A 31 -25.44 75.46 35.44
CA PRO A 31 -23.99 75.27 35.35
C PRO A 31 -23.56 73.80 35.29
N GLU A 32 -24.28 72.89 35.95
CA GLU A 32 -23.97 71.45 35.90
C GLU A 32 -24.15 70.87 34.50
N LYS A 33 -25.20 71.30 33.80
CA LYS A 33 -25.47 70.88 32.41
C LYS A 33 -24.47 71.45 31.42
N VAL A 34 -24.09 72.72 31.59
CA VAL A 34 -23.03 73.34 30.81
C VAL A 34 -21.72 72.57 30.99
N GLN A 35 -21.36 72.25 32.24
CA GLN A 35 -20.17 71.45 32.53
C GLN A 35 -20.24 70.04 31.94
N LYS A 36 -21.41 69.37 31.98
CA LYS A 36 -21.62 68.05 31.35
C LYS A 36 -21.37 68.09 29.84
N ILE A 37 -21.81 69.14 29.16
CA ILE A 37 -21.60 69.32 27.71
C ILE A 37 -20.14 69.64 27.41
N ILE A 38 -19.49 70.51 28.20
CA ILE A 38 -18.05 70.79 28.08
C ILE A 38 -17.24 69.50 28.23
N ASN A 39 -17.55 68.68 29.25
CA ASN A 39 -16.88 67.40 29.48
C ASN A 39 -17.01 66.45 28.28
N LEU A 40 -18.17 66.40 27.61
CA LEU A 40 -18.37 65.62 26.39
C LEU A 40 -17.47 66.11 25.25
N ILE A 41 -17.34 67.43 25.07
CA ILE A 41 -16.49 68.05 24.04
C ILE A 41 -15.00 67.76 24.30
N GLU A 42 -14.55 67.87 25.55
CA GLU A 42 -13.14 67.66 25.91
C GLU A 42 -12.74 66.18 25.92
N SER A 43 -13.68 65.29 26.23
CA SER A 43 -13.37 63.89 26.48
C SER A 43 -13.54 63.00 25.26
N ILE A 44 -14.54 63.23 24.41
CA ILE A 44 -14.78 62.41 23.23
C ILE A 44 -13.69 62.69 22.18
N PRO A 45 -13.01 61.69 21.60
CA PRO A 45 -11.93 61.91 20.64
C PRO A 45 -12.40 62.60 19.35
N ALA A 46 -11.54 63.43 18.77
CA ALA A 46 -11.83 64.18 17.55
C ALA A 46 -12.27 63.27 16.38
N GLU A 47 -11.69 62.07 16.28
CA GLU A 47 -12.02 61.07 15.26
C GLU A 47 -13.50 60.67 15.28
N LEU A 48 -14.14 60.69 16.46
CA LEU A 48 -15.58 60.48 16.58
C LEU A 48 -16.36 61.77 16.34
N GLN A 49 -15.90 62.90 16.87
CA GLN A 49 -16.59 64.21 16.76
C GLN A 49 -16.83 64.65 15.30
N HIS A 50 -15.93 64.26 14.39
CA HIS A 50 -16.05 64.58 12.95
C HIS A 50 -17.01 63.66 12.17
N THR A 51 -17.69 62.72 12.83
CA THR A 51 -18.67 61.83 12.19
C THR A 51 -20.10 62.37 12.29
N ASN A 52 -20.95 61.99 11.32
CA ASN A 52 -22.40 62.26 11.34
C ASN A 52 -23.18 61.05 11.87
N CYS A 53 -22.69 60.44 12.94
CA CYS A 53 -23.22 59.18 13.49
C CYS A 53 -23.90 59.37 14.84
N PHE A 54 -24.27 60.61 15.21
CA PHE A 54 -24.80 60.90 16.54
C PHE A 54 -26.32 61.05 16.55
N THR A 55 -26.88 60.78 17.72
CA THR A 55 -28.26 61.10 18.08
C THR A 55 -28.38 61.22 19.61
N LEU A 56 -29.59 61.30 20.16
CA LEU A 56 -29.85 61.09 21.59
C LEU A 56 -30.31 59.65 21.84
N MET A 57 -29.96 59.11 23.01
CA MET A 57 -30.51 57.86 23.52
C MET A 57 -31.39 58.17 24.73
N HIS A 58 -32.63 57.70 24.69
CA HIS A 58 -33.57 57.83 25.80
C HIS A 58 -33.66 56.51 26.57
N ARG A 59 -33.54 56.56 27.89
CA ARG A 59 -33.73 55.41 28.78
C ARG A 59 -35.21 55.32 29.18
N GLU A 60 -35.86 54.25 28.75
CA GLU A 60 -37.21 53.90 29.17
C GLU A 60 -37.16 52.92 30.35
N GLU A 61 -37.84 53.27 31.44
CA GLU A 61 -38.11 52.33 32.53
C GLU A 61 -39.12 51.26 32.08
N PRO A 62 -38.96 50.00 32.53
CA PRO A 62 -39.78 48.89 32.09
C PRO A 62 -41.21 49.03 32.63
N THR A 63 -42.20 48.84 31.76
CA THR A 63 -43.64 48.89 32.12
C THR A 63 -44.12 47.69 32.96
N GLU A 64 -43.32 46.62 33.06
CA GLU A 64 -43.61 45.40 33.82
C GLU A 64 -42.53 45.11 34.88
N LYS A 65 -42.95 44.72 36.09
CA LYS A 65 -42.03 44.27 37.16
C LYS A 65 -41.23 43.04 36.69
N GLY A 66 -39.91 43.18 36.62
CA GLY A 66 -38.98 42.10 36.28
C GLY A 66 -38.33 42.20 34.90
N LYS A 67 -38.71 43.17 34.06
CA LYS A 67 -37.97 43.52 32.83
C LYS A 67 -36.87 44.54 33.13
N HIS A 68 -35.81 44.56 32.33
CA HIS A 68 -34.73 45.55 32.44
C HIS A 68 -35.10 46.85 31.68
N ALA A 69 -34.65 48.00 32.19
CA ALA A 69 -34.77 49.28 31.49
C ALA A 69 -34.10 49.20 30.10
N SER A 70 -34.77 49.76 29.08
CA SER A 70 -34.28 49.71 27.70
C SER A 70 -33.83 51.09 27.25
N LYS A 71 -32.80 51.17 26.40
CA LYS A 71 -32.33 52.44 25.84
C LYS A 71 -32.64 52.48 24.37
N LYS A 72 -33.33 53.51 23.91
CA LYS A 72 -33.73 53.64 22.51
C LYS A 72 -33.18 54.92 21.88
N PRO A 73 -32.67 54.84 20.64
CA PRO A 73 -32.28 56.02 19.89
C PRO A 73 -33.48 56.91 19.58
N VAL A 74 -33.28 58.21 19.65
CA VAL A 74 -34.29 59.24 19.35
C VAL A 74 -34.15 59.64 17.88
N ASP A 75 -35.26 59.80 17.17
CA ASP A 75 -35.27 60.45 15.86
C ASP A 75 -35.35 61.96 16.07
N LEU A 76 -34.20 62.65 16.03
CA LEU A 76 -34.15 64.10 16.25
C LEU A 76 -34.89 64.89 15.16
N PHE A 77 -34.98 64.36 13.94
CA PHE A 77 -35.63 65.05 12.83
C PHE A 77 -37.16 64.96 12.95
N GLU A 78 -37.70 63.74 13.05
CA GLU A 78 -39.15 63.53 13.18
C GLU A 78 -39.67 64.01 14.54
N SER A 79 -38.89 63.93 15.62
CA SER A 79 -39.32 64.47 16.92
C SER A 79 -39.52 65.99 16.88
N ASN A 80 -38.60 66.71 16.22
CA ASN A 80 -38.72 68.16 16.03
C ASN A 80 -39.89 68.53 15.11
N LYS A 81 -40.10 67.76 14.04
CA LYS A 81 -41.20 67.97 13.08
C LYS A 81 -42.58 67.71 13.70
N GLN A 82 -42.70 66.66 14.51
CA GLN A 82 -43.97 66.27 15.14
C GLN A 82 -44.19 66.90 16.52
N LYS A 83 -43.20 67.64 17.06
CA LYS A 83 -43.21 68.20 18.43
C LYS A 83 -43.54 67.16 19.52
N ARG A 84 -43.08 65.92 19.34
CA ARG A 84 -43.22 64.81 20.31
C ARG A 84 -42.04 63.86 20.19
N LEU A 85 -41.76 63.08 21.23
CA LEU A 85 -40.69 62.09 21.20
C LEU A 85 -41.00 60.97 20.18
N VAL A 86 -40.09 60.76 19.23
CA VAL A 86 -40.11 59.65 18.26
C VAL A 86 -38.85 58.80 18.47
N LEU A 87 -39.02 57.50 18.65
CA LEU A 87 -37.93 56.54 18.91
C LEU A 87 -37.68 55.66 17.69
N LEU A 88 -36.40 55.44 17.35
CA LEU A 88 -35.95 54.64 16.22
C LEU A 88 -35.85 53.14 16.57
N SER A 89 -36.02 52.27 15.56
CA SER A 89 -35.75 50.84 15.68
C SER A 89 -34.24 50.55 15.69
N PHE A 90 -33.80 49.53 16.43
CA PHE A 90 -32.37 49.23 16.66
C PHE A 90 -31.54 48.83 15.42
N THR A 91 -32.16 48.51 14.28
CA THR A 91 -31.53 47.71 13.20
C THR A 91 -31.47 48.35 11.81
N LYS A 92 -32.08 49.53 11.58
CA LYS A 92 -31.98 50.27 10.31
C LYS A 92 -31.04 51.46 10.45
N HIS A 93 -30.15 51.66 9.47
CA HIS A 93 -29.38 52.91 9.33
C HIS A 93 -30.41 54.03 9.15
N PRO A 94 -30.56 54.97 10.10
CA PRO A 94 -31.54 56.02 9.95
C PRO A 94 -30.97 57.09 9.02
N ASP A 95 -31.76 57.52 8.04
CA ASP A 95 -31.52 58.71 7.21
C ASP A 95 -31.42 60.02 8.02
N HIS A 96 -31.52 59.93 9.36
CA HIS A 96 -31.73 61.03 10.30
C HIS A 96 -30.67 61.10 11.42
N LEU A 97 -29.50 60.44 11.28
CA LEU A 97 -28.34 60.70 12.15
C LEU A 97 -27.82 62.13 11.95
N THR A 98 -27.18 62.69 12.98
CA THR A 98 -26.70 64.08 12.96
C THR A 98 -25.24 64.23 13.36
N SER A 99 -24.70 65.44 13.23
CA SER A 99 -23.33 65.76 13.65
C SER A 99 -23.20 65.78 15.18
N PHE A 100 -21.98 65.58 15.68
CA PHE A 100 -21.68 65.67 17.11
C PHE A 100 -22.24 66.94 17.76
N VAL A 101 -22.00 68.11 17.15
CA VAL A 101 -22.42 69.40 17.71
C VAL A 101 -23.95 69.54 17.72
N ASN A 102 -24.65 69.04 16.70
CA ASN A 102 -26.12 69.08 16.66
C ASN A 102 -26.74 68.15 17.73
N ALA A 103 -26.14 66.98 17.97
CA ALA A 103 -26.58 66.09 19.02
C ALA A 103 -26.35 66.70 20.41
N LEU A 104 -25.22 67.39 20.64
CA LEU A 104 -24.98 68.15 21.87
C LEU A 104 -25.96 69.32 22.03
N TYR A 105 -26.29 70.03 20.96
CA TYR A 105 -27.29 71.09 20.96
C TYR A 105 -28.68 70.55 21.32
N ALA A 106 -29.05 69.38 20.78
CA ALA A 106 -30.28 68.69 21.15
C ALA A 106 -30.26 68.24 22.62
N LEU A 107 -29.12 67.71 23.11
CA LEU A 107 -28.93 67.33 24.51
C LEU A 107 -29.05 68.54 25.45
N ALA A 108 -28.53 69.70 25.04
CA ALA A 108 -28.65 70.95 25.77
C ALA A 108 -30.11 71.43 25.90
N GLN A 109 -30.98 71.06 24.96
CA GLN A 109 -32.38 71.47 24.91
C GLN A 109 -33.36 70.46 25.48
N VAL A 110 -32.90 69.34 26.04
CA VAL A 110 -33.81 68.26 26.46
C VAL A 110 -34.91 68.71 27.43
N GLU A 111 -34.58 69.52 28.43
CA GLU A 111 -35.56 70.10 29.37
C GLU A 111 -36.67 70.93 28.72
N LYS A 112 -36.38 71.55 27.56
CA LYS A 112 -37.33 72.37 26.82
C LYS A 112 -38.21 71.54 25.89
N ASN A 113 -37.66 70.48 25.33
CA ASN A 113 -38.22 69.79 24.17
C ASN A 113 -38.70 68.35 24.48
N TYR A 114 -38.30 67.77 25.61
CA TYR A 114 -38.52 66.35 25.93
C TYR A 114 -38.84 66.12 27.42
N PRO A 115 -39.69 65.13 27.76
CA PRO A 115 -39.99 64.75 29.16
C PRO A 115 -38.81 64.03 29.81
N ASP A 116 -38.69 64.03 31.14
CA ASP A 116 -37.65 63.29 31.90
C ASP A 116 -36.22 63.53 31.37
N PRO A 117 -35.74 64.80 31.38
CA PRO A 117 -34.49 65.21 30.75
C PRO A 117 -33.25 64.46 31.26
N GLU A 118 -33.30 63.93 32.48
CA GLU A 118 -32.26 63.09 33.10
C GLU A 118 -32.06 61.73 32.39
N ASN A 119 -33.05 61.26 31.63
CA ASN A 119 -33.03 59.98 30.92
C ASN A 119 -32.43 60.07 29.51
N TYR A 120 -31.91 61.24 29.11
CA TYR A 120 -31.27 61.44 27.80
C TYR A 120 -29.75 61.41 27.89
N PHE A 121 -29.15 60.67 26.97
CA PHE A 121 -27.70 60.50 26.82
C PHE A 121 -27.28 60.78 25.38
N LEU A 122 -26.00 61.09 25.20
CA LEU A 122 -25.44 61.16 23.85
C LEU A 122 -25.39 59.75 23.25
N GLY A 123 -25.97 59.58 22.07
CA GLY A 123 -25.98 58.35 21.30
C GLY A 123 -24.99 58.38 20.16
N TYR A 124 -24.38 57.23 19.88
CA TYR A 124 -23.53 57.00 18.72
C TYR A 124 -23.96 55.74 17.97
N PHE A 125 -23.95 55.79 16.64
CA PHE A 125 -24.25 54.65 15.79
C PHE A 125 -22.95 54.03 15.26
N VAL A 126 -22.68 52.79 15.66
CA VAL A 126 -21.46 52.06 15.31
C VAL A 126 -21.52 51.60 13.86
N GLN A 127 -20.55 52.04 13.06
CA GLN A 127 -20.40 51.67 11.66
C GLN A 127 -18.91 51.66 11.26
N PRO A 128 -18.53 50.91 10.20
CA PRO A 128 -17.15 50.89 9.72
C PRO A 128 -16.62 52.30 9.41
N PRO A 129 -15.34 52.60 9.71
CA PRO A 129 -14.31 51.69 10.23
C PRO A 129 -14.30 51.51 11.76
N PHE A 130 -15.28 52.08 12.49
CA PHE A 130 -15.31 52.06 13.95
C PHE A 130 -15.92 50.76 14.49
N LEU A 131 -15.29 50.22 15.53
CA LEU A 131 -15.72 49.02 16.25
C LEU A 131 -15.98 49.38 17.71
N PHE A 132 -16.95 48.71 18.31
CA PHE A 132 -17.39 48.94 19.69
C PHE A 132 -17.32 47.65 20.49
N LEU A 133 -16.51 47.65 21.55
CA LEU A 133 -16.43 46.56 22.52
C LEU A 133 -17.08 47.00 23.83
N ASP A 134 -18.18 46.35 24.18
CA ASP A 134 -18.88 46.47 25.46
C ASP A 134 -18.34 45.42 26.43
N VAL A 135 -18.04 45.85 27.66
CA VAL A 135 -17.58 44.98 28.75
C VAL A 135 -18.49 45.16 29.94
N ASP A 136 -19.41 44.21 30.14
CA ASP A 136 -20.43 44.27 31.17
C ASP A 136 -20.00 43.61 32.49
N ASP A 137 -20.67 43.99 33.59
CA ASP A 137 -20.56 43.36 34.91
C ASP A 137 -19.14 43.30 35.53
N ILE A 138 -18.32 44.33 35.29
CA ILE A 138 -16.94 44.46 35.82
C ILE A 138 -16.78 45.57 36.88
N GLY A 139 -17.87 45.97 37.56
CA GLY A 139 -17.88 47.11 38.49
C GLY A 139 -16.86 47.03 39.63
N ASP A 140 -16.56 45.83 40.16
CA ASP A 140 -15.54 45.66 41.21
C ASP A 140 -14.12 45.82 40.65
N ILE A 141 -13.89 45.41 39.39
CA ILE A 141 -12.62 45.59 38.68
C ILE A 141 -12.38 47.08 38.44
N ILE A 142 -13.41 47.82 38.03
CA ILE A 142 -13.31 49.28 37.85
C ILE A 142 -12.85 49.98 39.14
N LYS A 143 -13.38 49.58 40.30
CA LYS A 143 -12.96 50.13 41.61
C LYS A 143 -11.52 49.76 41.94
N SER A 144 -11.11 48.51 41.67
CA SER A 144 -9.73 48.07 41.94
C SER A 144 -8.69 48.72 41.03
N HIS A 145 -9.02 48.94 39.76
CA HIS A 145 -8.15 49.56 38.77
C HIS A 145 -7.79 50.99 39.15
N LYS A 146 -8.77 51.77 39.63
CA LYS A 146 -8.57 53.14 40.12
C LYS A 146 -7.58 53.23 41.29
N ASN A 147 -7.38 52.13 42.02
CA ASN A 147 -6.39 52.02 43.11
C ASN A 147 -5.01 51.52 42.62
N GLY A 148 -4.75 51.49 41.32
CA GLY A 148 -3.44 51.17 40.73
C GLY A 148 -3.14 49.68 40.55
N LYS A 149 -4.14 48.79 40.63
CA LYS A 149 -3.95 47.35 40.38
C LYS A 149 -3.90 47.04 38.89
N LYS A 150 -3.01 46.12 38.49
CA LYS A 150 -3.05 45.50 37.15
C LYS A 150 -4.17 44.47 37.11
N ASP A 151 -5.12 44.63 36.20
CA ASP A 151 -6.30 43.77 36.07
C ASP A 151 -6.76 43.62 34.60
N LEU A 152 -8.00 43.15 34.39
CA LEU A 152 -8.60 42.99 33.07
C LEU A 152 -8.57 44.29 32.24
N ILE A 153 -8.77 45.45 32.88
CA ILE A 153 -8.78 46.76 32.21
C ILE A 153 -7.38 47.08 31.70
N SER A 154 -6.35 46.80 32.50
CA SER A 154 -4.95 46.94 32.09
C SER A 154 -4.62 46.07 30.87
N LYS A 155 -5.16 44.85 30.81
CA LYS A 155 -4.93 43.94 29.68
C LYS A 155 -5.68 44.37 28.43
N LEU A 156 -6.95 44.76 28.55
CA LEU A 156 -7.73 45.27 27.43
C LEU A 156 -7.12 46.54 26.86
N ASN A 157 -6.64 47.46 27.70
CA ASN A 157 -5.94 48.66 27.22
C ASN A 157 -4.74 48.30 26.34
N GLU A 158 -3.94 47.30 26.71
CA GLU A 158 -2.81 46.84 25.89
C GLU A 158 -3.29 46.24 24.55
N LEU A 159 -4.33 45.39 24.60
CA LEU A 159 -4.86 44.69 23.42
C LEU A 159 -5.57 45.64 22.44
N THR A 160 -6.17 46.72 22.93
CA THR A 160 -6.83 47.75 22.13
C THR A 160 -5.90 48.92 21.80
N ASP A 161 -4.58 48.78 21.99
CA ASP A 161 -3.56 49.82 21.77
C ASP A 161 -3.91 51.17 22.44
N PHE A 162 -4.41 51.11 23.67
CA PHE A 162 -4.82 52.25 24.50
C PHE A 162 -5.84 53.17 23.80
N SER A 163 -6.70 52.58 22.96
CA SER A 163 -7.79 53.29 22.31
C SER A 163 -8.85 53.80 23.30
N TYR A 164 -9.87 54.49 22.80
CA TYR A 164 -10.80 55.24 23.63
C TYR A 164 -11.60 54.29 24.52
N CYS A 165 -11.62 54.61 25.82
CA CYS A 165 -12.25 53.83 26.85
C CYS A 165 -12.97 54.74 27.86
N GLU A 166 -14.23 54.45 28.12
CA GLU A 166 -15.06 55.16 29.08
C GLU A 166 -15.87 54.21 29.97
N ILE A 167 -16.25 54.68 31.15
CA ILE A 167 -17.14 53.97 32.06
C ILE A 167 -18.57 54.11 31.53
N SER A 168 -19.22 52.98 31.26
CA SER A 168 -20.61 52.93 30.83
C SER A 168 -21.54 53.70 31.79
N GLN A 169 -22.68 54.15 31.29
CA GLN A 169 -23.70 54.89 32.05
C GLN A 169 -24.21 54.17 33.31
N SER A 170 -24.09 52.83 33.39
CA SER A 170 -24.48 52.07 34.58
C SER A 170 -23.44 52.15 35.70
N GLY A 171 -22.23 52.61 35.40
CA GLY A 171 -21.07 52.58 36.29
C GLY A 171 -20.48 51.19 36.50
N LYS A 172 -21.03 50.14 35.86
CA LYS A 172 -20.65 48.73 36.09
C LYS A 172 -19.92 48.08 34.91
N GLY A 173 -19.87 48.73 33.75
CA GLY A 173 -19.18 48.24 32.56
C GLY A 173 -18.28 49.30 31.91
N LEU A 174 -17.53 48.91 30.89
CA LEU A 174 -16.66 49.78 30.09
C LEU A 174 -17.05 49.71 28.60
N HIS A 175 -16.92 50.85 27.92
CA HIS A 175 -17.03 50.91 26.47
C HIS A 175 -15.66 51.21 25.87
N TYR A 176 -15.21 50.37 24.93
CA TYR A 176 -14.02 50.60 24.11
C TYR A 176 -14.41 50.92 22.67
N ILE A 177 -13.78 51.94 22.07
CA ILE A 177 -13.97 52.30 20.66
C ILE A 177 -12.62 52.36 19.97
N MET A 178 -12.50 51.61 18.88
CA MET A 178 -11.28 51.49 18.05
C MET A 178 -11.63 51.43 16.57
N LYS A 179 -10.65 51.48 15.67
CA LYS A 179 -10.81 51.25 14.23
C LYS A 179 -10.29 49.87 13.85
N GLY A 180 -10.90 49.27 12.83
CA GLY A 180 -10.41 48.02 12.22
C GLY A 180 -11.51 47.20 11.58
N LYS A 181 -11.24 45.91 11.35
CA LYS A 181 -12.19 44.96 10.78
C LYS A 181 -12.18 43.67 11.58
N LYS A 182 -13.34 43.28 12.13
CA LYS A 182 -13.51 42.00 12.83
C LYS A 182 -13.08 40.83 11.94
N THR A 183 -12.45 39.80 12.54
CA THR A 183 -12.06 38.58 11.82
C THR A 183 -13.04 37.43 12.05
N ARG A 184 -13.96 37.56 13.03
CA ARG A 184 -15.05 36.60 13.27
C ARG A 184 -16.42 37.27 13.15
N LYS A 185 -17.42 36.48 12.73
CA LYS A 185 -18.84 36.91 12.71
C LYS A 185 -19.47 37.00 14.11
N THR A 186 -18.88 36.36 15.12
CA THR A 186 -19.39 36.35 16.50
C THR A 186 -19.40 37.76 17.08
N SER A 187 -20.55 38.22 17.59
CA SER A 187 -20.64 39.51 18.33
C SER A 187 -20.82 39.32 19.82
N ARG A 188 -21.28 38.14 20.27
CA ARG A 188 -21.48 37.79 21.68
C ARG A 188 -21.30 36.28 21.87
N GLN A 189 -20.79 35.89 23.03
CA GLN A 189 -20.72 34.49 23.47
C GLN A 189 -21.38 34.34 24.85
N ALA A 190 -22.07 33.22 25.07
CA ALA A 190 -22.65 32.94 26.39
C ALA A 190 -21.55 32.76 27.43
N ASN A 191 -21.80 33.21 28.67
CA ASN A 191 -20.88 33.13 29.80
C ASN A 191 -19.57 33.94 29.67
N THR A 192 -19.54 34.97 28.82
CA THR A 192 -18.45 35.97 28.81
C THR A 192 -19.02 37.38 29.04
N PRO A 193 -18.24 38.32 29.62
CA PRO A 193 -18.68 39.70 29.83
C PRO A 193 -18.55 40.58 28.58
N PHE A 194 -18.25 40.01 27.40
CA PHE A 194 -17.83 40.76 26.22
C PHE A 194 -18.89 40.76 25.11
N GLU A 195 -19.22 41.94 24.58
CA GLU A 195 -19.96 42.11 23.33
C GLU A 195 -19.16 42.97 22.35
N PHE A 196 -18.96 42.52 21.10
CA PHE A 196 -18.11 43.19 20.12
C PHE A 196 -18.83 43.43 18.79
N TYR A 197 -19.02 44.69 18.43
CA TYR A 197 -19.85 45.13 17.30
C TYR A 197 -19.04 45.90 16.25
N ASP A 198 -19.25 45.60 14.97
CA ASP A 198 -18.65 46.26 13.81
C ASP A 198 -19.64 47.07 12.96
N ASN A 199 -20.95 46.86 13.16
CA ASN A 199 -21.99 47.61 12.48
C ASN A 199 -23.34 47.55 13.23
N LYS A 200 -24.27 48.43 12.84
CA LYS A 200 -25.72 48.36 13.12
C LYS A 200 -26.09 48.32 14.60
N ARG A 201 -25.36 49.05 15.45
CA ARG A 201 -25.64 49.13 16.89
C ARG A 201 -25.60 50.58 17.37
N PHE A 202 -26.65 50.99 18.08
CA PHE A 202 -26.66 52.23 18.85
C PHE A 202 -26.05 52.02 20.23
N VAL A 203 -25.17 52.93 20.63
CA VAL A 203 -24.46 52.90 21.91
C VAL A 203 -24.54 54.26 22.59
N THR A 204 -24.44 54.28 23.92
CA THR A 204 -24.42 55.51 24.71
C THR A 204 -23.00 55.93 25.01
N LEU A 205 -22.67 57.19 24.78
CA LEU A 205 -21.38 57.79 25.14
C LEU A 205 -21.53 58.62 26.41
N THR A 206 -20.59 58.45 27.34
CA THR A 206 -20.63 59.04 28.68
C THR A 206 -19.53 60.06 28.92
N ALA A 207 -18.44 60.00 28.15
CA ALA A 207 -17.22 60.79 28.39
C ALA A 207 -16.53 60.53 29.75
N ASN A 208 -16.98 59.53 30.53
CA ASN A 208 -16.42 59.23 31.85
C ASN A 208 -15.15 58.39 31.70
N LYS A 209 -14.03 59.03 31.36
CA LYS A 209 -12.73 58.36 31.16
C LYS A 209 -12.26 57.70 32.45
N ILE A 210 -11.79 56.46 32.32
CA ILE A 210 -11.20 55.71 33.43
C ILE A 210 -9.67 55.81 33.48
N ASN A 211 -9.01 56.08 32.35
CA ASN A 211 -7.55 56.12 32.19
C ASN A 211 -7.12 57.17 31.13
N VAL A 212 -5.81 57.39 31.00
CA VAL A 212 -5.22 58.12 29.87
C VAL A 212 -5.36 57.27 28.60
N THR A 213 -6.34 57.61 27.76
CA THR A 213 -6.56 57.02 26.44
C THR A 213 -5.87 57.86 25.37
N ARG A 214 -5.31 57.26 24.32
CA ARG A 214 -4.57 57.99 23.29
C ARG A 214 -5.43 58.51 22.14
N GLY A 215 -6.71 58.14 22.05
CA GLY A 215 -7.61 58.47 20.92
C GLY A 215 -8.29 57.23 20.34
N VAL A 216 -8.74 57.27 19.09
CA VAL A 216 -9.32 56.10 18.40
C VAL A 216 -8.30 55.48 17.44
N TYR A 217 -7.65 54.40 17.87
CA TYR A 217 -6.55 53.73 17.16
C TYR A 217 -7.05 52.64 16.24
N GLU A 218 -6.34 52.44 15.14
CA GLU A 218 -6.60 51.38 14.17
C GLU A 218 -5.76 50.14 14.49
N LEU A 219 -6.46 49.03 14.74
CA LEU A 219 -5.82 47.74 14.99
C LEU A 219 -5.54 47.02 13.66
N THR A 220 -4.32 46.51 13.52
CA THR A 220 -3.95 45.63 12.40
C THR A 220 -4.73 44.32 12.46
N THR A 221 -4.84 43.60 11.33
CA THR A 221 -5.47 42.27 11.27
C THR A 221 -4.90 41.30 12.32
N SER A 222 -3.59 41.35 12.57
CA SER A 222 -2.93 40.51 13.58
C SER A 222 -3.33 40.89 15.01
N GLN A 223 -3.34 42.18 15.34
CA GLN A 223 -3.82 42.67 16.64
C GLN A 223 -5.30 42.33 16.85
N MET A 224 -6.12 42.43 15.80
CA MET A 224 -7.54 42.06 15.85
C MET A 224 -7.73 40.58 16.16
N LYS A 225 -6.95 39.69 15.52
CA LYS A 225 -6.99 38.25 15.81
C LYS A 225 -6.62 37.95 17.26
N ILE A 226 -5.60 38.63 17.80
CA ILE A 226 -5.17 38.46 19.19
C ILE A 226 -6.27 38.94 20.16
N LEU A 227 -6.89 40.09 19.87
CA LEU A 227 -8.03 40.59 20.63
C LEU A 227 -9.20 39.58 20.61
N GLU A 228 -9.65 39.14 19.43
CA GLU A 228 -10.76 38.19 19.30
C GLU A 228 -10.45 36.81 19.91
N GLN A 229 -9.18 36.36 19.89
CA GLN A 229 -8.74 35.16 20.60
C GLN A 229 -8.78 35.34 22.12
N PHE A 230 -8.42 36.52 22.64
CA PHE A 230 -8.56 36.82 24.07
C PHE A 230 -10.04 36.87 24.51
N LEU A 231 -10.91 37.44 23.67
CA LEU A 231 -12.35 37.55 23.99
C LEU A 231 -13.05 36.18 23.99
N TRP A 232 -12.67 35.25 23.10
CA TRP A 232 -13.47 34.04 22.81
C TRP A 232 -12.70 32.71 22.69
N GLY A 233 -11.37 32.69 22.85
CA GLY A 233 -10.54 31.49 22.65
C GLY A 233 -10.28 31.17 21.18
N ASP A 234 -9.69 30.00 20.90
CA ASP A 234 -9.31 29.57 19.55
C ASP A 234 -10.53 29.40 18.61
N PRO A 235 -10.39 29.74 17.31
CA PRO A 235 -11.47 29.58 16.35
C PRO A 235 -11.80 28.09 16.17
N LYS A 236 -13.09 27.74 16.18
CA LYS A 236 -13.53 26.42 15.73
C LYS A 236 -13.22 26.28 14.23
N PRO A 237 -12.77 25.09 13.75
CA PRO A 237 -12.50 24.89 12.34
C PRO A 237 -13.73 25.24 11.49
N GLU A 238 -13.51 25.99 10.40
CA GLU A 238 -14.57 26.30 9.44
C GLU A 238 -15.11 25.00 8.84
N LYS A 239 -16.44 24.82 8.90
CA LYS A 239 -17.10 23.74 8.18
C LYS A 239 -17.13 24.12 6.70
N GLU A 240 -16.58 23.27 5.84
CA GLU A 240 -16.74 23.39 4.39
C GLU A 240 -18.24 23.43 4.03
N LYS A 241 -18.62 24.30 3.09
CA LYS A 241 -19.98 24.31 2.54
C LYS A 241 -20.26 22.95 1.89
N PHE A 242 -21.37 22.33 2.28
CA PHE A 242 -21.77 21.05 1.70
C PHE A 242 -22.29 21.28 0.28
N ASN A 243 -21.43 21.07 -0.72
CA ASN A 243 -21.75 21.34 -2.12
C ASN A 243 -22.45 20.11 -2.73
N ILE A 244 -23.78 20.05 -2.64
CA ILE A 244 -24.56 19.03 -3.35
C ILE A 244 -24.79 19.52 -4.77
N ASP A 245 -24.33 18.71 -5.72
CA ASP A 245 -24.61 18.85 -7.15
C ASP A 245 -26.13 18.95 -7.37
N ASP A 246 -26.62 20.02 -8.00
CA ASP A 246 -28.07 20.29 -8.12
C ASP A 246 -28.83 19.13 -8.80
N ASP A 247 -28.17 18.43 -9.73
CA ASP A 247 -28.69 17.24 -10.43
C ASP A 247 -28.90 16.01 -9.52
N LYS A 248 -28.33 16.03 -8.30
CA LYS A 248 -28.41 14.94 -7.31
C LYS A 248 -29.38 15.25 -6.17
N ARG A 249 -30.06 16.41 -6.19
CA ARG A 249 -31.11 16.75 -5.22
C ARG A 249 -32.39 15.94 -5.49
N GLY A 250 -33.14 15.66 -4.43
CA GLY A 250 -34.41 14.92 -4.54
C GLY A 250 -34.25 13.40 -4.49
N ASN A 251 -35.38 12.71 -4.49
CA ASN A 251 -35.47 11.25 -4.56
C ASN A 251 -36.71 10.82 -5.34
N ASN A 252 -36.71 9.57 -5.78
CA ASN A 252 -37.76 8.98 -6.62
C ASN A 252 -39.00 8.50 -5.86
N LYS A 253 -39.13 8.79 -4.56
CA LYS A 253 -40.31 8.42 -3.76
C LYS A 253 -41.41 9.44 -3.92
N SER A 254 -42.66 9.02 -3.89
CA SER A 254 -43.81 9.94 -3.83
C SER A 254 -43.85 10.67 -2.47
N ASP A 255 -44.57 11.81 -2.39
CA ASP A 255 -44.71 12.55 -1.12
C ASP A 255 -45.36 11.68 -0.03
N GLU A 256 -46.33 10.84 -0.40
CA GLU A 256 -47.02 9.95 0.54
C GLU A 256 -46.12 8.82 1.02
N GLU A 257 -45.36 8.20 0.12
CA GLU A 257 -44.38 7.17 0.48
C GLU A 257 -43.29 7.73 1.38
N LEU A 258 -42.82 8.95 1.09
CA LEU A 258 -41.80 9.63 1.87
C LEU A 258 -42.32 9.96 3.27
N LEU A 259 -43.50 10.56 3.38
CA LEU A 259 -44.14 10.84 4.68
C LEU A 259 -44.38 9.55 5.48
N ASN A 260 -44.83 8.47 4.84
CA ASN A 260 -45.00 7.19 5.49
C ASN A 260 -43.67 6.65 6.04
N LYS A 261 -42.58 6.75 5.27
CA LYS A 261 -41.23 6.39 5.74
C LYS A 261 -40.75 7.25 6.90
N ILE A 262 -40.96 8.57 6.86
CA ILE A 262 -40.59 9.46 7.96
C ILE A 262 -41.32 9.06 9.25
N ARG A 263 -42.62 8.73 9.14
CA ARG A 263 -43.49 8.30 10.25
C ARG A 263 -43.13 6.94 10.86
N HIS A 264 -42.32 6.14 10.16
CA HIS A 264 -41.79 4.86 10.66
C HIS A 264 -40.28 4.92 10.95
N SER A 265 -39.66 6.10 10.86
CA SER A 265 -38.23 6.29 11.10
C SER A 265 -37.90 6.48 12.59
N LYS A 266 -36.62 6.46 12.94
CA LYS A 266 -36.15 6.77 14.31
C LYS A 266 -36.59 8.15 14.81
N ASN A 267 -36.79 9.10 13.89
CA ASN A 267 -37.26 10.45 14.22
C ASN A 267 -38.78 10.59 14.12
N ALA A 268 -39.53 9.49 14.01
CA ALA A 268 -40.99 9.49 13.86
C ALA A 268 -41.69 10.29 14.96
N ASP A 269 -41.34 10.10 16.23
CA ASP A 269 -41.98 10.82 17.35
C ASP A 269 -41.74 12.32 17.26
N LYS A 270 -40.50 12.73 16.95
CA LYS A 270 -40.14 14.13 16.77
C LYS A 270 -40.84 14.73 15.55
N PHE A 271 -40.83 14.00 14.44
CA PHE A 271 -41.51 14.40 13.21
C PHE A 271 -43.02 14.54 13.42
N ASN A 272 -43.69 13.56 14.03
CA ASN A 272 -45.12 13.59 14.27
C ASN A 272 -45.51 14.72 15.23
N ALA A 273 -44.70 14.96 16.27
CA ALA A 273 -44.92 16.08 17.18
C ALA A 273 -44.82 17.43 16.47
N LEU A 274 -43.78 17.62 15.66
CA LEU A 274 -43.58 18.84 14.85
C LEU A 274 -44.66 18.99 13.78
N TRP A 275 -44.92 17.94 13.01
CA TRP A 275 -45.87 17.92 11.90
C TRP A 275 -47.29 18.24 12.34
N ASN A 276 -47.72 17.75 13.50
CA ASN A 276 -49.06 17.98 14.06
C ASN A 276 -49.13 19.13 15.08
N ARG A 277 -48.00 19.81 15.36
CA ARG A 277 -47.90 20.82 16.41
C ARG A 277 -48.42 20.34 17.77
N ASP A 278 -48.00 19.15 18.18
CA ASP A 278 -48.42 18.56 19.46
C ASP A 278 -47.77 19.29 20.65
N THR A 279 -48.47 20.30 21.16
CA THR A 279 -48.03 21.15 22.28
C THR A 279 -47.77 20.40 23.60
N LYS A 280 -48.19 19.14 23.72
CA LYS A 280 -47.91 18.30 24.89
C LYS A 280 -46.60 17.50 24.74
N SER A 281 -46.02 17.46 23.56
CA SER A 281 -44.80 16.72 23.28
C SER A 281 -43.55 17.46 23.75
N LYS A 282 -42.57 16.71 24.27
CA LYS A 282 -41.25 17.23 24.66
C LYS A 282 -40.43 17.81 23.49
N TYR A 283 -40.84 17.50 22.25
CA TYR A 283 -40.16 17.96 21.04
C TYR A 283 -40.67 19.32 20.54
N ILE A 284 -41.75 19.86 21.13
CA ILE A 284 -42.30 21.17 20.82
C ILE A 284 -41.82 22.20 21.85
N SER A 285 -41.20 23.27 21.36
CA SER A 285 -40.84 24.46 22.13
C SER A 285 -42.01 25.46 22.16
N LYS A 286 -42.00 26.38 23.13
CA LYS A 286 -42.89 27.57 23.12
C LYS A 286 -42.52 28.56 22.02
N ASP A 287 -41.33 28.44 21.44
CA ASP A 287 -40.89 29.22 20.29
C ASP A 287 -41.27 28.51 18.98
N ASP A 288 -42.34 29.00 18.34
CA ASP A 288 -42.79 28.47 17.04
C ASP A 288 -41.69 28.56 15.98
N SER A 289 -40.86 29.62 16.00
CA SER A 289 -39.78 29.77 15.01
C SER A 289 -38.65 28.74 15.17
N TYR A 290 -38.45 28.25 16.39
CA TYR A 290 -37.57 27.11 16.64
C TYR A 290 -38.19 25.81 16.10
N ASN A 291 -39.49 25.60 16.32
CA ASN A 291 -40.21 24.42 15.82
C ASN A 291 -40.22 24.37 14.28
N ASP A 292 -40.42 25.52 13.64
CA ASP A 292 -40.37 25.70 12.18
C ASP A 292 -39.03 25.18 11.64
N LEU A 293 -37.91 25.69 12.15
CA LEU A 293 -36.56 25.27 11.75
C LEU A 293 -36.33 23.77 12.03
N GLN A 294 -36.77 23.24 13.17
CA GLN A 294 -36.59 21.81 13.47
C GLN A 294 -37.30 20.88 12.50
N LEU A 295 -38.50 21.26 12.03
CA LEU A 295 -39.22 20.48 11.02
C LEU A 295 -38.56 20.60 9.64
N VAL A 296 -38.13 21.82 9.27
CA VAL A 296 -37.43 22.07 8.00
C VAL A 296 -36.13 21.28 7.94
N LEU A 297 -35.32 21.26 9.00
CA LEU A 297 -34.08 20.46 9.06
C LEU A 297 -34.35 18.96 8.84
N LEU A 298 -35.43 18.42 9.41
CA LEU A 298 -35.83 17.02 9.19
C LEU A 298 -36.22 16.80 7.72
N LEU A 299 -37.09 17.65 7.18
CA LEU A 299 -37.60 17.53 5.81
C LEU A 299 -36.49 17.71 4.78
N THR A 300 -35.53 18.63 4.98
CA THR A 300 -34.38 18.85 4.10
C THR A 300 -33.58 17.58 3.88
N TRP A 301 -33.31 16.83 4.95
CA TRP A 301 -32.62 15.55 4.83
C TRP A 301 -33.47 14.51 4.07
N TRP A 302 -34.75 14.37 4.41
CA TRP A 302 -35.64 13.38 3.79
C TRP A 302 -35.97 13.67 2.33
N CYS A 303 -36.04 14.94 1.94
CA CYS A 303 -36.21 15.38 0.56
C CYS A 303 -34.90 15.40 -0.21
N ASN A 304 -33.78 14.97 0.39
CA ASN A 304 -32.45 15.02 -0.21
C ASN A 304 -32.16 16.40 -0.83
N HIS A 305 -32.31 17.45 -0.03
CA HIS A 305 -32.05 18.83 -0.42
C HIS A 305 -32.91 19.41 -1.56
N ASP A 306 -34.02 18.77 -1.94
CA ASP A 306 -35.05 19.38 -2.79
C ASP A 306 -35.87 20.41 -1.99
N MET A 307 -35.37 21.66 -1.95
CA MET A 307 -35.96 22.74 -1.15
C MET A 307 -37.39 23.09 -1.56
N LYS A 308 -37.74 22.92 -2.85
CA LYS A 308 -39.11 23.13 -3.33
C LYS A 308 -40.05 22.09 -2.73
N ARG A 309 -39.59 20.84 -2.65
CA ARG A 309 -40.35 19.76 -2.01
C ARG A 309 -40.42 19.94 -0.48
N VAL A 310 -39.36 20.43 0.16
CA VAL A 310 -39.37 20.79 1.59
C VAL A 310 -40.43 21.84 1.88
N ASP A 311 -40.45 22.95 1.14
CA ASP A 311 -41.46 24.01 1.28
C ASP A 311 -42.88 23.45 1.10
N LYS A 312 -43.09 22.67 0.03
CA LYS A 312 -44.38 22.01 -0.26
C LYS A 312 -44.85 21.12 0.89
N LEU A 313 -43.94 20.37 1.53
CA LEU A 313 -44.28 19.51 2.68
C LEU A 313 -44.49 20.32 3.96
N PHE A 314 -43.68 21.35 4.22
CA PHE A 314 -43.84 22.21 5.38
C PHE A 314 -45.22 22.90 5.39
N ARG A 315 -45.67 23.38 4.23
CA ARG A 315 -47.01 23.99 4.05
C ARG A 315 -48.17 23.05 4.35
N LYS A 316 -47.94 21.72 4.38
CA LYS A 316 -48.93 20.70 4.78
C LYS A 316 -48.91 20.37 6.27
N SER A 317 -47.97 20.94 7.03
CA SER A 317 -47.86 20.73 8.47
C SER A 317 -48.73 21.70 9.26
N ALA A 318 -49.03 21.36 10.52
CA ALA A 318 -49.76 22.22 11.44
C ALA A 318 -48.93 23.42 11.97
N LEU A 319 -47.65 23.51 11.60
CA LEU A 319 -46.78 24.66 11.92
C LEU A 319 -46.92 25.81 10.91
N MET A 320 -47.52 25.56 9.75
CA MET A 320 -47.72 26.58 8.72
C MET A 320 -48.60 27.73 9.22
N ARG A 321 -48.19 28.96 8.90
CA ARG A 321 -48.83 30.23 9.30
C ARG A 321 -48.37 31.38 8.42
N ASP A 322 -49.09 32.50 8.45
CA ASP A 322 -48.83 33.69 7.61
C ASP A 322 -47.38 34.19 7.67
N LYS A 323 -46.73 34.07 8.84
CA LYS A 323 -45.31 34.42 9.01
C LYS A 323 -44.39 33.73 8.01
N TRP A 324 -44.71 32.52 7.55
CA TRP A 324 -43.88 31.79 6.59
C TRP A 324 -43.64 32.59 5.30
N ASP A 325 -44.65 33.34 4.85
CA ASP A 325 -44.61 34.12 3.61
C ASP A 325 -44.32 35.62 3.86
N GLU A 326 -44.08 36.04 5.11
CA GLU A 326 -43.72 37.42 5.45
C GLU A 326 -42.28 37.74 5.04
N GLN A 327 -42.06 38.91 4.45
CA GLN A 327 -40.71 39.41 4.13
C GLN A 327 -39.91 39.68 5.41
N HIS A 328 -38.72 39.07 5.49
CA HIS A 328 -37.88 39.12 6.69
C HIS A 328 -36.50 39.73 6.44
N ARG A 329 -36.01 39.69 5.19
CA ARG A 329 -34.73 40.29 4.80
C ARG A 329 -34.91 41.50 3.88
N SER A 330 -33.90 42.37 3.86
CA SER A 330 -33.88 43.60 3.04
C SER A 330 -33.76 43.35 1.54
N ASP A 331 -33.41 42.13 1.13
CA ASP A 331 -33.35 41.66 -0.26
C ASP A 331 -34.72 41.17 -0.78
N GLY A 332 -35.76 41.20 0.06
CA GLY A 332 -37.10 40.75 -0.28
C GLY A 332 -37.40 39.30 0.08
N ALA A 333 -36.45 38.54 0.63
CA ALA A 333 -36.66 37.15 1.01
C ALA A 333 -37.63 37.01 2.20
N THR A 334 -38.48 35.99 2.11
CA THR A 334 -39.46 35.62 3.14
C THR A 334 -38.80 34.92 4.33
N TYR A 335 -39.50 34.87 5.46
CA TYR A 335 -39.07 34.09 6.63
C TYR A 335 -38.90 32.61 6.28
N GLY A 336 -39.81 32.04 5.48
CA GLY A 336 -39.73 30.65 5.01
C GLY A 336 -38.49 30.38 4.16
N GLU A 337 -38.21 31.25 3.19
CA GLU A 337 -36.99 31.16 2.36
C GLU A 337 -35.72 31.24 3.22
N MET A 338 -35.71 32.11 4.24
CA MET A 338 -34.59 32.18 5.17
C MET A 338 -34.42 30.86 5.96
N GLN A 339 -35.50 30.20 6.38
CA GLN A 339 -35.41 28.90 7.07
C GLN A 339 -34.93 27.78 6.15
N LEU A 340 -35.40 27.75 4.89
CA LEU A 340 -34.98 26.80 3.88
C LEU A 340 -33.48 26.95 3.56
N GLU A 341 -33.02 28.18 3.34
CA GLU A 341 -31.60 28.49 3.11
C GLU A 341 -30.74 28.07 4.30
N ASN A 342 -31.18 28.39 5.53
CA ASN A 342 -30.49 27.95 6.74
C ASN A 342 -30.40 26.43 6.84
N ALA A 343 -31.46 25.71 6.47
CA ALA A 343 -31.48 24.27 6.53
C ALA A 343 -30.62 23.62 5.44
N ASP A 344 -30.63 24.16 4.22
CA ASP A 344 -29.78 23.69 3.11
C ASP A 344 -28.29 23.82 3.46
N GLU A 345 -27.92 24.90 4.18
CA GLU A 345 -26.55 25.11 4.67
C GLU A 345 -26.17 24.21 5.87
N GLN A 346 -27.13 23.86 6.73
CA GLN A 346 -26.87 23.16 8.00
C GLN A 346 -26.96 21.63 7.90
N VAL A 347 -27.82 21.10 7.03
CA VAL A 347 -28.04 19.66 6.90
C VAL A 347 -26.95 19.04 6.03
N GLN A 348 -26.41 17.91 6.47
CA GLN A 348 -25.43 17.12 5.71
C GLN A 348 -26.07 15.82 5.23
N GLY A 349 -25.80 15.45 3.97
CA GLY A 349 -26.33 14.25 3.33
C GLY A 349 -27.84 14.30 3.08
N GLY A 350 -28.41 13.22 2.55
CA GLY A 350 -29.85 13.18 2.28
C GLY A 350 -30.37 11.81 1.88
N TYR A 351 -31.67 11.59 2.07
CA TYR A 351 -32.34 10.34 1.76
C TYR A 351 -32.54 10.19 0.25
N LYS A 352 -31.64 9.48 -0.41
CA LYS A 352 -31.67 9.23 -1.87
C LYS A 352 -32.81 8.31 -2.33
N GLY A 353 -33.51 7.64 -1.42
CA GLY A 353 -34.61 6.72 -1.77
C GLY A 353 -34.19 5.34 -2.28
N LEU A 354 -32.88 5.08 -2.37
CA LEU A 354 -32.30 3.81 -2.82
C LEU A 354 -32.36 2.75 -1.72
N SER A 355 -32.80 1.55 -2.09
CA SER A 355 -32.65 0.37 -1.23
C SER A 355 -31.18 -0.01 -1.09
N VAL A 356 -30.83 -0.78 -0.05
CA VAL A 356 -29.49 -1.38 0.07
C VAL A 356 -29.15 -2.21 -1.18
N GLN A 357 -30.15 -2.86 -1.77
CA GLN A 357 -29.98 -3.62 -2.99
C GLN A 357 -29.64 -2.73 -4.18
N ASP A 358 -30.25 -1.55 -4.30
CA ASP A 358 -29.93 -0.58 -5.36
C ASP A 358 -28.50 -0.04 -5.20
N ILE A 359 -28.10 0.32 -3.98
CA ILE A 359 -26.74 0.85 -3.68
C ILE A 359 -25.68 -0.20 -4.04
N THR A 360 -25.88 -1.44 -3.62
CA THR A 360 -24.93 -2.54 -3.84
C THR A 360 -24.95 -3.10 -5.27
N SER A 361 -25.96 -2.73 -6.07
CA SER A 361 -26.08 -3.14 -7.48
C SER A 361 -25.54 -2.11 -8.47
N GLN A 362 -25.07 -0.94 -7.99
CA GLN A 362 -24.44 0.05 -8.84
C GLN A 362 -23.11 -0.47 -9.37
N LYS A 363 -22.98 -0.55 -10.70
CA LYS A 363 -21.70 -0.82 -11.35
C LYS A 363 -20.80 0.41 -11.25
N SER A 364 -19.56 0.22 -10.81
CA SER A 364 -18.53 1.25 -10.89
C SER A 364 -17.81 1.23 -12.24
N GLY A 365 -17.12 2.33 -12.55
CA GLY A 365 -16.17 2.40 -13.67
C GLY A 365 -14.80 1.83 -13.30
N ILE A 366 -13.85 1.96 -14.23
CA ILE A 366 -12.43 1.67 -13.98
C ILE A 366 -11.87 2.75 -13.05
N PHE A 367 -11.20 2.33 -11.97
CA PHE A 367 -10.54 3.25 -11.04
C PHE A 367 -9.11 3.57 -11.50
N GLU A 368 -8.60 4.73 -11.09
CA GLU A 368 -7.21 5.15 -11.37
C GLU A 368 -6.17 4.44 -10.51
N SER A 369 -6.57 3.88 -9.36
CA SER A 369 -5.69 3.21 -8.40
C SER A 369 -6.50 2.30 -7.47
N ASN A 370 -5.82 1.37 -6.79
CA ASN A 370 -6.47 0.54 -5.76
C ASN A 370 -6.96 1.41 -4.59
N LYS A 371 -6.24 2.50 -4.28
CA LYS A 371 -6.65 3.46 -3.25
C LYS A 371 -7.99 4.13 -3.59
N ALA A 372 -8.18 4.56 -4.84
CA ALA A 372 -9.44 5.16 -5.28
C ALA A 372 -10.61 4.16 -5.20
N CYS A 373 -10.36 2.89 -5.54
CA CYS A 373 -11.34 1.80 -5.34
C CYS A 373 -11.70 1.62 -3.85
N SER A 374 -10.70 1.60 -2.96
CA SER A 374 -10.91 1.53 -1.50
C SER A 374 -11.74 2.71 -0.97
N GLU A 375 -11.48 3.93 -1.43
CA GLU A 375 -12.25 5.13 -1.04
C GLU A 375 -13.70 5.04 -1.53
N TYR A 376 -13.92 4.53 -2.74
CA TYR A 376 -15.25 4.28 -3.28
C TYR A 376 -16.02 3.24 -2.44
N LEU A 377 -15.39 2.13 -2.04
CA LEU A 377 -16.01 1.12 -1.18
C LEU A 377 -16.40 1.70 0.19
N LYS A 378 -15.55 2.53 0.81
CA LYS A 378 -15.87 3.23 2.06
C LYS A 378 -17.06 4.15 1.91
N LYS A 379 -17.13 4.88 0.79
CA LYS A 379 -18.26 5.75 0.46
C LYS A 379 -19.54 4.94 0.26
N LEU A 380 -19.51 3.84 -0.49
CA LEU A 380 -20.65 2.95 -0.67
C LEU A 380 -21.17 2.40 0.67
N ARG A 381 -20.26 2.03 1.58
CA ARG A 381 -20.61 1.61 2.93
C ARG A 381 -21.33 2.72 3.71
N GLN A 382 -20.82 3.95 3.63
CA GLN A 382 -21.44 5.10 4.28
C GLN A 382 -22.87 5.29 3.76
N GLU A 383 -23.06 5.27 2.43
CA GLU A 383 -24.38 5.42 1.80
C GLU A 383 -25.35 4.28 2.22
N ARG A 384 -24.85 3.05 2.28
CA ARG A 384 -25.59 1.88 2.77
C ARG A 384 -26.06 2.07 4.21
N ASN A 385 -25.16 2.48 5.11
CA ASN A 385 -25.48 2.68 6.53
C ASN A 385 -26.43 3.85 6.76
N GLU A 386 -26.30 4.93 6.00
CA GLU A 386 -27.24 6.06 6.03
C GLU A 386 -28.65 5.62 5.58
N SER A 387 -28.76 4.78 4.54
CA SER A 387 -30.04 4.23 4.08
C SER A 387 -30.71 3.32 5.11
N LEU A 388 -29.94 2.45 5.78
CA LEU A 388 -30.45 1.60 6.86
C LEU A 388 -30.94 2.43 8.04
N LYS A 389 -30.14 3.40 8.50
CA LYS A 389 -30.52 4.33 9.60
C LYS A 389 -31.83 5.06 9.30
N ALA A 390 -32.04 5.48 8.05
CA ALA A 390 -33.28 6.10 7.60
C ALA A 390 -34.50 5.20 7.85
N GLN A 391 -34.34 3.89 7.63
CA GLN A 391 -35.38 2.87 7.72
C GLN A 391 -35.59 2.36 9.16
N GLY A 392 -34.90 2.93 10.15
CA GLY A 392 -35.00 2.52 11.55
C GLY A 392 -34.13 1.31 11.91
N ASP A 393 -33.22 0.91 11.03
CA ASP A 393 -32.31 -0.22 11.23
C ASP A 393 -30.86 0.28 11.25
N ASP A 394 -30.15 0.15 12.37
CA ASP A 394 -28.73 0.54 12.49
C ASP A 394 -27.85 -0.66 12.89
N GLN A 395 -28.42 -1.86 12.89
CA GLN A 395 -27.76 -3.05 13.41
C GLN A 395 -27.59 -4.16 12.38
N THR A 396 -28.25 -4.09 11.21
CA THR A 396 -28.10 -5.12 10.19
C THR A 396 -26.65 -5.18 9.66
N PRO A 397 -25.90 -6.26 10.00
CA PRO A 397 -24.52 -6.41 9.57
C PRO A 397 -24.46 -6.68 8.06
N VAL A 398 -23.33 -6.38 7.43
CA VAL A 398 -23.11 -6.80 6.04
C VAL A 398 -23.07 -8.32 5.97
N LYS A 399 -23.90 -8.90 5.12
CA LYS A 399 -23.93 -10.35 4.86
C LYS A 399 -22.96 -10.73 3.75
N ALA A 400 -22.57 -12.00 3.69
CA ALA A 400 -21.64 -12.49 2.67
C ALA A 400 -22.18 -12.32 1.24
N ASP A 401 -23.47 -12.54 1.01
CA ASP A 401 -24.12 -12.37 -0.29
C ASP A 401 -24.14 -10.90 -0.75
N GLU A 402 -24.32 -9.97 0.19
CA GLU A 402 -24.20 -8.55 -0.03
C GLU A 402 -22.77 -8.18 -0.45
N MET A 403 -21.77 -8.68 0.27
CA MET A 403 -20.36 -8.46 -0.04
C MET A 403 -19.98 -8.99 -1.43
N VAL A 404 -20.41 -10.20 -1.78
CA VAL A 404 -20.20 -10.80 -3.11
C VAL A 404 -20.77 -9.91 -4.20
N ARG A 405 -21.96 -9.34 -3.99
CA ARG A 405 -22.61 -8.43 -4.94
C ARG A 405 -21.81 -7.13 -5.11
N VAL A 406 -21.38 -6.53 -4.00
CA VAL A 406 -20.56 -5.31 -4.02
C VAL A 406 -19.27 -5.53 -4.77
N LEU A 407 -18.54 -6.63 -4.49
CA LEU A 407 -17.29 -6.94 -5.18
C LEU A 407 -17.50 -7.16 -6.68
N LYS A 408 -18.55 -7.89 -7.08
CA LYS A 408 -18.86 -8.12 -8.51
C LYS A 408 -19.20 -6.85 -9.28
N ASN A 409 -19.80 -5.87 -8.63
CA ASN A 409 -20.19 -4.61 -9.27
C ASN A 409 -19.12 -3.52 -9.17
N THR A 410 -18.15 -3.68 -8.25
CA THR A 410 -17.08 -2.70 -8.04
C THR A 410 -15.78 -3.12 -8.73
N LEU A 411 -15.42 -4.40 -8.64
CA LEU A 411 -14.16 -4.91 -9.14
C LEU A 411 -14.34 -5.57 -10.51
N ILE A 412 -13.29 -5.50 -11.33
CA ILE A 412 -13.20 -6.30 -12.54
C ILE A 412 -12.60 -7.65 -12.15
N LEU A 413 -13.45 -8.68 -12.16
CA LEU A 413 -13.09 -10.04 -11.78
C LEU A 413 -13.11 -10.94 -13.00
N LYS A 414 -12.11 -11.82 -13.12
CA LYS A 414 -12.06 -12.87 -14.14
C LYS A 414 -11.60 -14.18 -13.53
N LYS A 415 -12.07 -15.30 -14.08
CA LYS A 415 -11.49 -16.62 -13.83
C LYS A 415 -10.53 -16.92 -14.97
N ILE A 416 -9.24 -17.02 -14.68
CA ILE A 416 -8.21 -17.16 -15.72
C ILE A 416 -7.71 -18.60 -15.73
N TYR A 417 -7.72 -19.24 -16.90
CA TYR A 417 -7.22 -20.60 -17.08
C TYR A 417 -6.03 -20.66 -18.03
N ASP A 418 -5.09 -21.54 -17.75
CA ASP A 418 -3.84 -21.67 -18.50
C ASP A 418 -3.91 -22.75 -19.59
N ILE A 419 -4.88 -23.65 -19.49
CA ILE A 419 -5.04 -24.81 -20.39
C ILE A 419 -6.47 -24.84 -20.90
N ASP A 420 -6.64 -24.88 -22.21
CA ASP A 420 -7.97 -25.00 -22.82
C ASP A 420 -8.54 -26.42 -22.67
N SER A 421 -8.97 -26.74 -21.44
CA SER A 421 -9.65 -28.00 -21.09
C SER A 421 -10.85 -27.74 -20.19
N ALA A 422 -11.84 -28.63 -20.23
CA ALA A 422 -13.05 -28.49 -19.41
C ALA A 422 -12.73 -28.46 -17.91
N ASP A 423 -11.79 -29.30 -17.46
CA ASP A 423 -11.37 -29.34 -16.06
C ASP A 423 -10.65 -28.05 -15.65
N SER A 424 -9.73 -27.52 -16.47
CA SER A 424 -9.00 -26.29 -16.16
C SER A 424 -9.93 -25.07 -16.12
N LYS A 425 -10.92 -24.99 -17.02
CA LYS A 425 -11.97 -23.95 -16.99
C LYS A 425 -12.82 -24.02 -15.73
N ARG A 426 -13.13 -25.24 -15.25
CA ARG A 426 -13.93 -25.47 -14.05
C ARG A 426 -13.18 -25.11 -12.78
N THR A 427 -11.89 -25.41 -12.70
CA THR A 427 -11.03 -25.13 -11.54
C THR A 427 -10.22 -23.83 -11.69
N ALA A 428 -10.61 -22.95 -12.61
CA ALA A 428 -9.87 -21.73 -12.91
C ALA A 428 -9.85 -20.80 -11.69
N PRO A 429 -8.67 -20.36 -11.22
CA PRO A 429 -8.58 -19.45 -10.08
C PRO A 429 -9.20 -18.09 -10.38
N LEU A 430 -9.69 -17.44 -9.32
CA LEU A 430 -10.23 -16.08 -9.38
C LEU A 430 -9.09 -15.05 -9.39
N TYR A 431 -9.17 -14.11 -10.32
CA TYR A 431 -8.30 -12.95 -10.42
C TYR A 431 -9.14 -11.67 -10.36
N TYR A 432 -8.52 -10.61 -9.86
CA TYR A 432 -9.04 -9.25 -9.97
C TYR A 432 -8.06 -8.38 -10.76
N TRP A 433 -8.59 -7.39 -11.44
CA TRP A 433 -7.78 -6.36 -12.07
C TRP A 433 -7.18 -5.44 -10.99
N ASP A 434 -5.85 -5.44 -10.89
CA ASP A 434 -5.13 -4.53 -10.02
C ASP A 434 -4.96 -3.18 -10.72
N TYR A 435 -5.54 -2.14 -10.13
CA TYR A 435 -5.55 -0.80 -10.74
C TYR A 435 -4.19 -0.09 -10.67
N ASP A 436 -3.29 -0.52 -9.78
CA ASP A 436 -1.95 0.09 -9.65
C ASP A 436 -0.95 -0.57 -10.62
N THR A 437 -1.05 -1.90 -10.81
CA THR A 437 -0.13 -2.65 -11.68
C THR A 437 -0.65 -2.85 -13.10
N HIS A 438 -1.96 -2.67 -13.32
CA HIS A 438 -2.66 -2.91 -14.59
C HIS A 438 -2.56 -4.35 -15.10
N ILE A 439 -2.51 -5.32 -14.21
CA ILE A 439 -2.54 -6.75 -14.55
C ILE A 439 -3.55 -7.48 -13.67
N TYR A 440 -3.91 -8.71 -14.04
CA TYR A 440 -4.74 -9.57 -13.22
C TYR A 440 -3.92 -10.24 -12.14
N VAL A 441 -4.36 -10.09 -10.89
CA VAL A 441 -3.69 -10.64 -9.71
C VAL A 441 -4.62 -11.60 -8.96
N SER A 442 -4.08 -12.74 -8.51
CA SER A 442 -4.79 -13.76 -7.72
C SER A 442 -4.53 -13.66 -6.20
N GLU A 443 -3.79 -12.65 -5.76
CA GLU A 443 -3.46 -12.45 -4.35
C GLU A 443 -4.65 -11.95 -3.54
N THR A 444 -4.95 -12.62 -2.43
CA THR A 444 -6.14 -12.32 -1.64
C THR A 444 -5.96 -11.17 -0.66
N ARG A 445 -4.73 -10.68 -0.39
CA ARG A 445 -4.50 -9.63 0.61
C ARG A 445 -5.17 -8.29 0.24
N VAL A 446 -5.00 -7.84 -0.99
CA VAL A 446 -5.64 -6.60 -1.46
C VAL A 446 -7.15 -6.75 -1.50
N LEU A 447 -7.66 -7.89 -2.01
CA LEU A 447 -9.08 -8.23 -1.97
C LEU A 447 -9.65 -8.27 -0.54
N GLN A 448 -8.89 -8.80 0.43
CA GLN A 448 -9.27 -8.76 1.84
C GLN A 448 -9.32 -7.33 2.38
N GLY A 449 -8.40 -6.46 1.95
CA GLY A 449 -8.44 -5.03 2.20
C GLY A 449 -9.74 -4.40 1.70
N PHE A 450 -10.12 -4.66 0.45
CA PHE A 450 -11.40 -4.20 -0.11
C PHE A 450 -12.63 -4.71 0.65
N ILE A 451 -12.61 -5.98 1.09
CA ILE A 451 -13.67 -6.52 1.97
C ILE A 451 -13.75 -5.71 3.27
N LEU A 452 -12.62 -5.42 3.91
CA LEU A 452 -12.59 -4.68 5.18
C LEU A 452 -12.93 -3.19 5.01
N ASP A 453 -12.64 -2.60 3.86
CA ASP A 453 -13.00 -1.21 3.56
C ASP A 453 -14.52 -1.02 3.45
N TYR A 454 -15.24 -2.02 2.92
CA TYR A 454 -16.71 -2.03 2.85
C TYR A 454 -17.38 -2.62 4.11
N ALA A 455 -16.81 -3.69 4.68
CA ALA A 455 -17.40 -4.48 5.76
C ALA A 455 -16.34 -4.88 6.81
N PRO A 456 -15.81 -3.93 7.60
CA PRO A 456 -14.78 -4.19 8.61
C PRO A 456 -15.27 -5.10 9.75
N GLU A 457 -16.58 -5.26 9.92
CA GLU A 457 -17.16 -6.27 10.83
C GLU A 457 -16.85 -7.71 10.39
N ILE A 458 -16.53 -7.96 9.12
CA ILE A 458 -16.12 -9.27 8.60
C ILE A 458 -14.65 -9.54 8.96
N THR A 459 -14.43 -9.79 10.25
CA THR A 459 -13.11 -10.10 10.82
C THR A 459 -12.75 -11.58 10.72
N SER A 460 -13.76 -12.46 10.64
CA SER A 460 -13.58 -13.91 10.52
C SER A 460 -12.96 -14.32 9.18
N SER A 461 -11.85 -15.06 9.23
CA SER A 461 -11.22 -15.64 8.04
C SER A 461 -12.15 -16.58 7.28
N HIS A 462 -12.98 -17.36 7.99
CA HIS A 462 -13.90 -18.31 7.40
C HIS A 462 -14.96 -17.63 6.52
N VAL A 463 -15.53 -16.51 6.99
CA VAL A 463 -16.53 -15.76 6.22
C VAL A 463 -15.90 -15.16 4.96
N ARG A 464 -14.65 -14.67 5.04
CA ARG A 464 -13.94 -14.19 3.83
C ARG A 464 -13.68 -15.32 2.85
N GLU A 465 -13.33 -16.51 3.35
CA GLU A 465 -13.14 -17.68 2.52
C GLU A 465 -14.43 -18.10 1.81
N ASP A 466 -15.58 -18.06 2.50
CA ASP A 466 -16.88 -18.33 1.90
C ASP A 466 -17.24 -17.30 0.81
N ILE A 467 -16.91 -16.02 1.01
CA ILE A 467 -17.06 -14.97 -0.01
C ILE A 467 -16.23 -15.32 -1.24
N PHE A 468 -14.95 -15.68 -1.07
CA PHE A 468 -14.08 -16.06 -2.18
C PHE A 468 -14.54 -17.33 -2.91
N LYS A 469 -15.00 -18.35 -2.17
CA LYS A 469 -15.58 -19.57 -2.76
C LYS A 469 -16.84 -19.26 -3.57
N THR A 470 -17.70 -18.38 -3.06
CA THR A 470 -18.91 -17.95 -3.76
C THR A 470 -18.58 -17.18 -5.03
N LEU A 471 -17.60 -16.27 -5.00
CA LEU A 471 -17.11 -15.58 -6.19
C LEU A 471 -16.53 -16.55 -7.21
N THR A 472 -15.67 -17.46 -6.78
CA THR A 472 -15.01 -18.46 -7.66
C THR A 472 -16.04 -19.39 -8.31
N SER A 473 -17.13 -19.72 -7.60
CA SER A 473 -18.22 -20.55 -8.12
C SER A 473 -19.28 -19.79 -8.93
N SER A 474 -19.16 -18.45 -9.03
CA SER A 474 -20.15 -17.61 -9.73
C SER A 474 -20.06 -17.80 -11.24
N ASN A 475 -21.20 -18.05 -11.89
CA ASN A 475 -21.30 -18.12 -13.36
C ASN A 475 -21.26 -16.75 -14.03
N ASP A 476 -21.58 -15.67 -13.30
CA ASP A 476 -21.58 -14.31 -13.86
C ASP A 476 -20.17 -13.70 -14.00
N ILE A 477 -19.15 -14.38 -13.46
CA ILE A 477 -17.74 -13.97 -13.63
C ILE A 477 -17.21 -14.70 -14.86
N GLU A 478 -16.70 -13.94 -15.81
CA GLU A 478 -16.19 -14.47 -17.07
C GLU A 478 -15.00 -15.41 -16.82
N THR A 479 -15.00 -16.56 -17.50
CA THR A 479 -13.86 -17.48 -17.54
C THR A 479 -13.13 -17.28 -18.86
N VAL A 480 -11.89 -16.78 -18.79
CA VAL A 480 -11.08 -16.43 -19.97
C VAL A 480 -9.75 -17.18 -19.97
N PRO A 481 -9.17 -17.44 -21.15
CA PRO A 481 -7.82 -17.97 -21.20
C PRO A 481 -6.82 -16.92 -20.69
N ASN A 482 -5.72 -17.39 -20.10
CA ASN A 482 -4.55 -16.56 -19.88
C ASN A 482 -4.02 -16.09 -21.24
N PHE A 483 -4.06 -14.77 -21.48
CA PHE A 483 -3.82 -14.20 -22.80
C PHE A 483 -2.46 -14.65 -23.35
N GLU A 484 -1.45 -14.66 -22.48
CA GLU A 484 -0.06 -14.94 -22.81
C GLU A 484 0.17 -16.40 -23.20
N LEU A 485 -0.56 -17.34 -22.58
CA LEU A 485 -0.49 -18.76 -22.90
C LEU A 485 -1.35 -19.13 -24.09
N SER A 486 -2.39 -18.32 -24.34
CA SER A 486 -3.28 -18.46 -25.48
C SER A 486 -2.74 -17.85 -26.77
N ASP A 487 -1.62 -17.13 -26.70
CA ASP A 487 -0.90 -16.61 -27.86
C ASP A 487 0.15 -17.65 -28.34
N PRO A 488 -0.20 -18.54 -29.28
CA PRO A 488 0.68 -19.63 -29.71
C PRO A 488 1.97 -19.15 -30.40
N ASN A 489 1.99 -17.89 -30.84
CA ASN A 489 3.12 -17.30 -31.53
C ASN A 489 3.91 -16.33 -30.62
N GLN A 490 3.43 -16.06 -29.41
CA GLN A 490 3.96 -15.07 -28.47
C GLN A 490 4.24 -13.73 -29.15
N GLU A 491 3.26 -13.25 -29.90
CA GLU A 491 3.27 -11.98 -30.62
C GLU A 491 3.10 -10.78 -29.70
N PHE A 492 2.56 -10.97 -28.49
CA PHE A 492 2.29 -9.89 -27.57
C PHE A 492 3.10 -10.03 -26.27
N LEU A 493 3.67 -8.92 -25.83
CA LEU A 493 4.44 -8.81 -24.61
C LEU A 493 3.94 -7.64 -23.78
N ALA A 494 3.42 -7.91 -22.57
CA ALA A 494 3.10 -6.86 -21.63
C ALA A 494 4.39 -6.27 -21.05
N VAL A 495 4.55 -4.96 -21.20
CA VAL A 495 5.64 -4.13 -20.68
C VAL A 495 5.05 -3.00 -19.83
N GLU A 496 5.87 -2.30 -19.05
CA GLU A 496 5.40 -1.31 -18.06
C GLU A 496 4.45 -0.27 -18.65
N ASN A 497 4.69 0.15 -19.90
CA ASN A 497 3.93 1.18 -20.59
C ASN A 497 2.88 0.66 -21.59
N GLY A 498 2.61 -0.65 -21.64
CA GLY A 498 1.54 -1.21 -22.48
C GLY A 498 1.79 -2.63 -23.00
N ILE A 499 1.00 -3.03 -23.99
CA ILE A 499 1.15 -4.30 -24.71
C ILE A 499 1.95 -4.03 -26.00
N LEU A 500 3.15 -4.58 -26.09
CA LEU A 500 3.98 -4.50 -27.27
C LEU A 500 3.67 -5.66 -28.22
N ASN A 501 3.31 -5.34 -29.46
CA ASN A 501 3.27 -6.33 -30.52
C ASN A 501 4.69 -6.57 -31.06
N LEU A 502 5.24 -7.77 -30.87
CA LEU A 502 6.59 -8.13 -31.26
C LEU A 502 6.80 -8.22 -32.78
N LYS A 503 5.73 -8.31 -33.59
CA LYS A 503 5.79 -8.28 -35.07
C LYS A 503 5.77 -6.86 -35.62
N THR A 504 4.76 -6.07 -35.25
CA THR A 504 4.58 -4.70 -35.76
C THR A 504 5.42 -3.66 -35.02
N LYS A 505 5.91 -4.02 -33.82
CA LYS A 505 6.63 -3.13 -32.88
C LYS A 505 5.78 -1.98 -32.33
N GLU A 506 4.46 -2.08 -32.48
CA GLU A 506 3.51 -1.09 -31.96
C GLU A 506 3.17 -1.37 -30.51
N LEU A 507 3.03 -0.30 -29.72
CA LEU A 507 2.63 -0.34 -28.33
C LEU A 507 1.16 0.07 -28.20
N LYS A 508 0.35 -0.76 -27.55
CA LYS A 508 -1.05 -0.49 -27.24
C LYS A 508 -1.25 -0.33 -25.73
N PRO A 509 -2.25 0.45 -25.27
CA PRO A 509 -2.58 0.50 -23.85
C PRO A 509 -2.95 -0.88 -23.31
N LEU A 510 -2.51 -1.17 -22.08
CA LEU A 510 -2.91 -2.38 -21.36
C LEU A 510 -4.31 -2.15 -20.80
N THR A 511 -5.26 -3.00 -21.17
CA THR A 511 -6.67 -2.87 -20.78
C THR A 511 -7.16 -4.10 -20.01
N PRO A 512 -8.22 -3.99 -19.19
CA PRO A 512 -8.78 -5.15 -18.49
C PRO A 512 -9.31 -6.26 -19.42
N ASP A 513 -9.53 -5.98 -20.70
CA ASP A 513 -10.00 -6.98 -21.65
C ASP A 513 -8.92 -8.04 -21.92
N ASP A 514 -7.66 -7.62 -21.96
CA ASP A 514 -6.50 -8.50 -22.16
C ASP A 514 -6.05 -9.11 -20.82
N ALA A 515 -6.30 -10.40 -20.64
CA ALA A 515 -6.06 -11.11 -19.38
C ALA A 515 -4.57 -11.46 -19.14
N PHE A 516 -3.72 -10.43 -19.02
CA PHE A 516 -2.32 -10.55 -18.61
C PHE A 516 -2.20 -10.73 -17.10
N THR A 517 -1.30 -11.64 -16.67
CA THR A 517 -1.02 -11.94 -15.26
C THR A 517 0.40 -11.54 -14.83
N TYR A 518 1.20 -11.05 -15.78
CA TYR A 518 2.48 -10.39 -15.53
C TYR A 518 2.69 -9.25 -16.55
N LYS A 519 3.67 -8.40 -16.27
CA LYS A 519 4.24 -7.46 -17.24
C LYS A 519 5.71 -7.23 -16.94
N ILE A 520 6.54 -7.00 -17.95
CA ILE A 520 7.94 -6.60 -17.77
C ILE A 520 7.98 -5.20 -17.13
N ALA A 521 8.65 -5.05 -15.99
CA ALA A 521 8.71 -3.79 -15.25
C ALA A 521 9.51 -2.67 -15.96
N THR A 522 10.21 -3.01 -17.04
CA THR A 522 10.89 -2.03 -17.90
C THR A 522 9.96 -1.56 -19.03
N PRO A 523 9.73 -0.24 -19.18
CA PRO A 523 8.98 0.29 -20.32
C PRO A 523 9.73 0.09 -21.62
N TYR A 524 9.01 -0.27 -22.68
CA TYR A 524 9.58 -0.34 -24.02
C TYR A 524 9.72 1.06 -24.63
N ASP A 525 10.90 1.33 -25.20
CA ASP A 525 11.23 2.59 -25.86
C ASP A 525 11.93 2.30 -27.19
N SER A 526 11.23 2.52 -28.30
CA SER A 526 11.77 2.30 -29.65
C SER A 526 12.94 3.22 -29.99
N ASN A 527 13.09 4.34 -29.28
CA ASN A 527 14.18 5.30 -29.49
C ASN A 527 15.43 4.96 -28.68
N ALA A 528 15.36 4.00 -27.75
CA ALA A 528 16.51 3.54 -26.97
C ALA A 528 17.41 2.60 -27.79
N THR A 529 17.97 3.08 -28.91
CA THR A 529 18.78 2.30 -29.86
C THR A 529 20.27 2.35 -29.58
N VAL A 530 20.73 3.37 -28.85
CA VAL A 530 22.15 3.59 -28.54
C VAL A 530 22.49 2.98 -27.18
N GLU A 531 23.51 2.12 -27.14
CA GLU A 531 24.00 1.51 -25.89
C GLU A 531 24.55 2.57 -24.93
N PRO A 532 24.01 2.66 -23.70
CA PRO A 532 24.55 3.57 -22.70
C PRO A 532 25.99 3.22 -22.34
N THR A 533 26.80 4.27 -22.19
CA THR A 533 28.21 4.15 -21.79
C THR A 533 28.36 4.72 -20.39
N PHE A 534 28.89 3.92 -19.48
CA PHE A 534 29.12 4.33 -18.10
C PHE A 534 30.62 4.51 -17.87
N SER A 535 31.01 5.44 -17.01
CA SER A 535 32.41 5.61 -16.63
C SER A 535 32.56 5.72 -15.13
N TYR A 536 33.58 5.06 -14.61
CA TYR A 536 34.05 5.19 -13.25
C TYR A 536 35.42 5.87 -13.26
N THR A 537 35.61 6.86 -12.40
CA THR A 537 36.93 7.45 -12.15
C THR A 537 37.31 7.08 -10.73
N ASP A 538 38.45 6.42 -10.57
CA ASP A 538 39.00 6.10 -9.26
C ASP A 538 39.61 7.38 -8.65
N ASP A 539 39.08 7.84 -7.52
CA ASP A 539 39.48 9.10 -6.89
C ASP A 539 40.94 9.10 -6.38
N LEU A 540 41.52 7.92 -6.14
CA LEU A 540 42.88 7.76 -5.61
C LEU A 540 43.93 7.70 -6.72
N THR A 541 43.60 7.06 -7.84
CA THR A 541 44.53 6.81 -8.94
C THR A 541 44.28 7.70 -10.16
N GLY A 542 43.12 8.38 -10.23
CA GLY A 542 42.67 9.13 -11.40
C GLY A 542 42.35 8.25 -12.61
N LYS A 543 42.40 6.91 -12.47
CA LYS A 543 42.15 5.98 -13.56
C LYS A 543 40.68 6.01 -13.94
N LYS A 544 40.41 6.34 -15.21
CA LYS A 544 39.06 6.28 -15.78
C LYS A 544 38.83 4.93 -16.46
N THR A 545 37.84 4.19 -15.97
CA THR A 545 37.35 2.95 -16.57
C THR A 545 36.02 3.22 -17.26
N VAL A 546 35.88 2.77 -18.50
CA VAL A 546 34.63 2.88 -19.27
C VAL A 546 34.00 1.51 -19.37
N TRP A 547 32.70 1.41 -19.06
CA TRP A 547 31.93 0.18 -19.11
C TRP A 547 30.82 0.29 -20.15
N LYS A 548 30.73 -0.74 -20.99
CA LYS A 548 29.63 -1.04 -21.91
C LYS A 548 29.24 -2.50 -21.70
N PHE A 549 27.95 -2.79 -21.78
CA PHE A 549 27.43 -4.13 -21.57
C PHE A 549 27.94 -5.11 -22.62
N THR A 550 27.85 -4.74 -23.90
CA THR A 550 28.30 -5.59 -25.02
C THR A 550 29.78 -5.92 -24.91
N ASN A 551 30.63 -4.93 -24.63
CA ASN A 551 32.06 -5.12 -24.38
C ASN A 551 32.29 -6.04 -23.18
N SER A 552 31.56 -5.82 -22.08
CA SER A 552 31.68 -6.65 -20.88
C SER A 552 31.31 -8.12 -21.17
N ILE A 553 30.27 -8.40 -21.97
CA ILE A 553 29.95 -9.77 -22.39
C ILE A 553 31.07 -10.36 -23.25
N LYS A 554 31.60 -9.59 -24.21
CA LYS A 554 32.68 -10.06 -25.09
C LYS A 554 33.96 -10.39 -24.31
N GLU A 555 34.35 -9.49 -23.41
CA GLU A 555 35.51 -9.67 -22.52
C GLU A 555 35.31 -10.82 -21.52
N ASN A 556 34.10 -10.94 -20.95
CA ASN A 556 33.89 -11.82 -19.80
C ASN A 556 33.48 -13.24 -20.14
N CYS A 557 32.80 -13.42 -21.28
CA CYS A 557 32.09 -14.64 -21.60
C CYS A 557 32.56 -15.25 -22.92
N VAL A 558 32.79 -14.42 -23.92
CA VAL A 558 32.96 -14.85 -25.32
C VAL A 558 34.42 -15.10 -25.66
N GLY A 559 35.35 -14.27 -25.18
CA GLY A 559 36.74 -14.31 -25.61
C GLY A 559 36.93 -13.79 -27.04
N PRO A 560 38.18 -13.67 -27.53
CA PRO A 560 38.45 -13.22 -28.89
C PRO A 560 37.92 -14.21 -29.93
N ASP A 561 37.34 -13.70 -31.03
CA ASP A 561 36.92 -14.44 -32.23
C ASP A 561 35.79 -15.49 -32.05
N GLN A 562 34.93 -15.36 -31.02
CA GLN A 562 33.76 -16.23 -30.83
C GLN A 562 32.41 -15.50 -31.00
N ASP A 563 32.21 -14.74 -32.07
CA ASP A 563 30.96 -13.96 -32.26
C ASP A 563 29.68 -14.82 -32.18
N ASP A 564 29.72 -16.09 -32.60
CA ASP A 564 28.59 -17.04 -32.41
C ASP A 564 28.24 -17.24 -30.93
N LYS A 565 29.22 -17.24 -30.02
CA LYS A 565 28.93 -17.37 -28.58
C LYS A 565 28.29 -16.10 -28.02
N PHE A 566 28.65 -14.92 -28.54
CA PHE A 566 27.99 -13.67 -28.18
C PHE A 566 26.51 -13.72 -28.55
N ASP A 567 26.20 -14.14 -29.77
CA ASP A 567 24.81 -14.26 -30.25
C ASP A 567 24.00 -15.26 -29.41
N LEU A 568 24.61 -16.37 -28.98
CA LEU A 568 23.96 -17.36 -28.13
C LEU A 568 23.61 -16.77 -26.76
N ILE A 569 24.55 -16.02 -26.16
CA ILE A 569 24.34 -15.34 -24.89
C ILE A 569 23.19 -14.31 -25.01
N MET A 570 23.14 -13.56 -26.12
CA MET A 570 22.05 -12.61 -26.37
C MET A 570 20.71 -13.32 -26.60
N GLN A 571 20.68 -14.49 -27.25
CA GLN A 571 19.48 -15.34 -27.36
C GLN A 571 19.00 -15.86 -26.00
N ILE A 572 19.92 -16.23 -25.11
CA ILE A 572 19.61 -16.63 -23.73
C ILE A 572 18.97 -15.47 -22.97
N LEU A 573 19.53 -14.25 -23.06
CA LEU A 573 18.93 -13.05 -22.45
C LEU A 573 17.55 -12.75 -23.01
N LYS A 574 17.38 -12.80 -24.33
CA LYS A 574 16.08 -12.59 -24.95
C LYS A 574 15.05 -13.58 -24.40
N SER A 575 15.41 -14.86 -24.30
CA SER A 575 14.52 -15.90 -23.77
C SER A 575 14.17 -15.65 -22.31
N ALA A 576 15.15 -15.24 -21.49
CA ALA A 576 14.93 -14.84 -20.11
C ALA A 576 13.98 -13.65 -19.98
N ILE A 577 14.20 -12.58 -20.75
CA ILE A 577 13.43 -11.33 -20.67
C ILE A 577 12.01 -11.50 -21.20
N THR A 578 11.86 -12.17 -22.35
CA THR A 578 10.55 -12.30 -23.01
C THR A 578 9.73 -13.47 -22.49
N GLY A 579 10.34 -14.40 -21.74
CA GLY A 579 9.69 -15.64 -21.34
C GLY A 579 9.39 -16.54 -22.55
N TYR A 580 10.23 -16.53 -23.58
CA TYR A 580 10.02 -17.30 -24.80
C TYR A 580 10.29 -18.79 -24.57
N ALA A 581 9.33 -19.49 -23.94
CA ALA A 581 9.46 -20.89 -23.51
C ALA A 581 9.54 -21.90 -24.67
N HIS A 582 9.21 -21.53 -25.91
CA HIS A 582 9.32 -22.43 -27.07
C HIS A 582 10.74 -22.92 -27.34
N ALA A 583 11.74 -22.24 -26.78
CA ALA A 583 13.12 -22.69 -26.87
C ALA A 583 13.37 -24.00 -26.09
N ARG A 584 12.53 -24.34 -25.09
CA ARG A 584 12.55 -25.60 -24.31
C ARG A 584 13.95 -25.96 -23.79
N LYS A 585 14.71 -24.95 -23.37
CA LYS A 585 16.04 -25.11 -22.76
C LYS A 585 16.12 -24.53 -21.35
N ILE A 586 17.04 -25.08 -20.57
CA ILE A 586 17.61 -24.51 -19.36
C ILE A 586 19.00 -23.98 -19.71
N ALA A 587 19.24 -22.68 -19.52
CA ALA A 587 20.59 -22.15 -19.67
C ALA A 587 21.42 -22.53 -18.43
N ILE A 588 22.57 -23.18 -18.64
CA ILE A 588 23.51 -23.50 -17.56
C ILE A 588 24.74 -22.62 -17.73
N LEU A 589 24.95 -21.70 -16.79
CA LEU A 589 26.14 -20.85 -16.77
C LEU A 589 27.20 -21.55 -15.92
N CYS A 590 28.20 -22.15 -16.56
CA CYS A 590 29.27 -22.88 -15.86
C CYS A 590 30.59 -22.12 -15.92
N ASP A 591 31.45 -22.33 -14.92
CA ASP A 591 32.79 -21.75 -14.93
C ASP A 591 33.78 -22.55 -15.79
N SER A 592 34.96 -21.96 -16.01
CA SER A 592 36.00 -22.56 -16.82
C SER A 592 36.97 -23.47 -16.10
N SER A 593 36.96 -23.52 -14.77
CA SER A 593 38.15 -23.89 -14.00
C SER A 593 37.93 -24.77 -12.78
N GLY A 594 36.68 -25.06 -12.38
CA GLY A 594 36.39 -25.93 -11.23
C GLY A 594 37.06 -25.47 -9.92
N ARG A 595 37.52 -24.22 -9.84
CA ARG A 595 38.15 -23.63 -8.67
C ARG A 595 37.10 -22.86 -7.88
N LEU A 596 36.90 -23.23 -6.61
CA LEU A 596 36.03 -22.50 -5.69
C LEU A 596 36.35 -21.00 -5.69
N GLY A 597 35.32 -20.16 -5.87
CA GLY A 597 35.39 -18.71 -5.67
C GLY A 597 35.69 -17.84 -6.90
N SER A 598 35.51 -18.34 -8.12
CA SER A 598 35.71 -17.50 -9.31
C SER A 598 34.52 -16.54 -9.53
N HIS A 599 34.75 -15.24 -9.40
CA HIS A 599 33.79 -14.17 -9.67
C HIS A 599 33.68 -13.94 -11.19
N THR A 600 33.01 -14.86 -11.89
CA THR A 600 33.00 -14.91 -13.37
C THR A 600 31.91 -14.06 -14.03
N GLY A 601 31.18 -13.24 -13.26
CA GLY A 601 30.11 -12.38 -13.78
C GLY A 601 28.75 -13.06 -14.03
N LYS A 602 28.61 -14.36 -13.72
CA LYS A 602 27.35 -15.13 -13.87
C LYS A 602 26.18 -14.49 -13.12
N SER A 603 26.37 -14.20 -11.83
CA SER A 603 25.34 -13.54 -11.01
C SER A 603 24.99 -12.14 -11.51
N THR A 604 25.97 -11.39 -12.03
CA THR A 604 25.73 -10.08 -12.66
C THR A 604 24.84 -10.24 -13.90
N PHE A 605 25.03 -11.29 -14.69
CA PHE A 605 24.25 -11.57 -15.89
C PHE A 605 22.80 -11.95 -15.57
N GLU A 606 22.58 -12.78 -14.55
CA GLU A 606 21.25 -13.08 -14.02
C GLU A 606 20.55 -11.82 -13.50
N GLU A 607 21.29 -10.97 -12.75
CA GLU A 607 20.77 -9.71 -12.22
C GLU A 607 20.41 -8.71 -13.34
N VAL A 608 21.13 -8.70 -14.47
CA VAL A 608 20.75 -7.92 -15.66
C VAL A 608 19.38 -8.32 -16.17
N ALA A 609 19.12 -9.62 -16.35
CA ALA A 609 17.81 -10.11 -16.78
C ALA A 609 16.73 -9.76 -15.74
N GLN A 610 17.01 -10.00 -14.45
CA GLN A 610 16.08 -9.67 -13.36
C GLN A 610 15.70 -8.19 -13.33
N ASN A 611 16.67 -7.28 -13.48
CA ASN A 611 16.43 -5.84 -13.44
C ASN A 611 15.54 -5.35 -14.60
N VAL A 612 15.66 -5.97 -15.78
CA VAL A 612 14.78 -5.67 -16.93
C VAL A 612 13.37 -6.19 -16.66
N ILE A 613 13.25 -7.45 -16.23
CA ILE A 613 11.98 -8.15 -16.04
C ILE A 613 11.19 -7.60 -14.83
N GLY A 614 11.89 -7.18 -13.78
CA GLY A 614 11.35 -6.78 -12.48
C GLY A 614 11.38 -7.91 -11.46
N GLU A 615 11.77 -7.60 -10.22
CA GLU A 615 11.97 -8.58 -9.15
C GLU A 615 10.72 -9.43 -8.87
N ASP A 616 9.53 -8.81 -8.87
CA ASP A 616 8.24 -9.46 -8.66
C ASP A 616 7.92 -10.56 -9.68
N ASN A 617 8.52 -10.48 -10.86
CA ASN A 617 8.34 -11.45 -11.95
C ASN A 617 9.46 -12.50 -11.99
N THR A 618 10.39 -12.49 -11.04
CA THR A 618 11.52 -13.44 -10.96
C THR A 618 11.53 -14.23 -9.66
N ALA A 619 12.11 -15.43 -9.68
CA ALA A 619 12.38 -16.19 -8.45
C ALA A 619 13.75 -16.84 -8.50
N LYS A 620 14.45 -16.77 -7.36
CA LYS A 620 15.72 -17.46 -7.14
C LYS A 620 15.46 -18.85 -6.57
N LEU A 621 15.65 -19.89 -7.37
CA LEU A 621 15.48 -21.30 -7.00
C LEU A 621 16.63 -22.12 -7.58
N GLN A 622 17.29 -22.88 -6.71
CA GLN A 622 18.32 -23.85 -7.07
C GLN A 622 17.71 -25.09 -7.70
N PHE A 623 18.52 -25.90 -8.41
CA PHE A 623 18.05 -27.13 -9.04
C PHE A 623 17.32 -28.09 -8.09
N LYS A 624 17.84 -28.23 -6.87
CA LYS A 624 17.22 -29.08 -5.83
C LYS A 624 15.85 -28.55 -5.40
N GLU A 625 15.69 -27.24 -5.35
CA GLU A 625 14.44 -26.58 -4.96
C GLU A 625 13.42 -26.62 -6.09
N LEU A 626 13.87 -26.51 -7.35
CA LEU A 626 13.04 -26.69 -8.55
C LEU A 626 12.49 -28.12 -8.67
N ALA A 627 13.26 -29.12 -8.21
CA ALA A 627 12.81 -30.50 -8.18
C ALA A 627 11.78 -30.78 -7.07
N ASP A 628 11.63 -29.90 -6.07
CA ASP A 628 10.66 -30.07 -4.98
C ASP A 628 9.28 -29.53 -5.38
N ARG A 629 8.28 -30.44 -5.38
CA ARG A 629 6.88 -30.11 -5.68
C ARG A 629 6.28 -29.05 -4.75
N LYS A 630 6.79 -28.92 -3.52
CA LYS A 630 6.30 -27.93 -2.54
C LYS A 630 6.59 -26.50 -2.97
N ASN A 631 7.64 -26.28 -3.77
CA ASN A 631 8.04 -24.95 -4.24
C ASN A 631 7.32 -24.51 -5.53
N LEU A 632 6.53 -25.39 -6.16
CA LEU A 632 5.88 -25.10 -7.44
C LEU A 632 4.85 -23.97 -7.36
N SER A 633 4.25 -23.74 -6.18
CA SER A 633 3.34 -22.60 -5.97
C SER A 633 4.06 -21.25 -6.13
N MET A 634 5.36 -21.18 -5.84
CA MET A 634 6.15 -19.96 -6.02
C MET A 634 6.39 -19.61 -7.51
N LEU A 635 6.22 -20.58 -8.42
CA LEU A 635 6.50 -20.44 -9.85
C LEU A 635 5.37 -19.76 -10.61
N LEU A 636 4.16 -19.78 -10.04
CA LEU A 636 2.89 -19.39 -10.68
C LEU A 636 2.84 -17.98 -11.24
N LYS A 637 3.74 -17.10 -10.81
CA LYS A 637 3.76 -15.68 -11.17
C LYS A 637 5.10 -15.22 -11.73
N LYS A 638 6.00 -16.17 -12.01
CA LYS A 638 7.39 -15.88 -12.32
C LYS A 638 7.67 -16.25 -13.77
N ARG A 639 8.31 -15.33 -14.48
CA ARG A 639 8.73 -15.52 -15.88
C ARG A 639 10.20 -15.87 -16.03
N PHE A 640 10.98 -15.62 -14.99
CA PHE A 640 12.38 -15.99 -14.96
C PHE A 640 12.73 -16.68 -13.65
N LEU A 641 13.16 -17.92 -13.77
CA LEU A 641 13.67 -18.70 -12.65
C LEU A 641 15.17 -18.78 -12.81
N PHE A 642 15.90 -18.35 -11.79
CA PHE A 642 17.35 -18.43 -11.78
C PHE A 642 17.87 -19.01 -10.48
N GLY A 643 19.08 -19.53 -10.46
CA GLY A 643 19.64 -20.14 -9.26
C GLY A 643 21.15 -20.04 -9.28
N ASP A 644 21.73 -19.53 -8.18
CA ASP A 644 23.17 -19.44 -7.99
C ASP A 644 23.56 -20.33 -6.79
N ASP A 645 24.86 -20.63 -6.67
CA ASP A 645 25.41 -21.50 -5.61
C ASP A 645 24.87 -22.93 -5.62
N ASN A 646 24.54 -23.48 -6.79
CA ASN A 646 24.24 -24.90 -6.89
C ASN A 646 25.50 -25.73 -6.60
N ASP A 647 25.41 -26.66 -5.64
CA ASP A 647 26.49 -27.59 -5.34
C ASP A 647 26.64 -28.63 -6.45
N VAL A 648 27.79 -28.60 -7.13
CA VAL A 648 28.14 -29.50 -8.24
C VAL A 648 28.27 -30.95 -7.81
N ASN A 649 28.50 -31.22 -6.51
CA ASN A 649 28.57 -32.58 -5.97
C ASN A 649 27.19 -33.14 -5.60
N THR A 650 26.15 -32.30 -5.62
CA THR A 650 24.79 -32.74 -5.31
C THR A 650 24.15 -33.33 -6.55
N LEU A 651 23.93 -34.64 -6.54
CA LEU A 651 23.24 -35.34 -7.61
C LEU A 651 21.75 -34.95 -7.66
N ILE A 652 21.25 -34.58 -8.84
CA ILE A 652 19.85 -34.22 -9.04
C ILE A 652 19.03 -35.49 -9.27
N HIS A 653 18.21 -35.85 -8.28
CA HIS A 653 17.49 -37.13 -8.22
C HIS A 653 16.17 -37.15 -9.02
N ASP A 654 15.37 -36.06 -9.00
CA ASP A 654 14.05 -36.00 -9.64
C ASP A 654 13.97 -34.97 -10.77
N VAL A 655 14.19 -35.45 -12.01
CA VAL A 655 13.99 -34.66 -13.24
C VAL A 655 12.54 -34.66 -13.72
N GLY A 656 11.66 -35.41 -13.05
CA GLY A 656 10.24 -35.56 -13.41
C GLY A 656 9.42 -34.30 -13.18
N VAL A 657 9.91 -33.36 -12.37
CA VAL A 657 9.33 -32.01 -12.19
C VAL A 657 9.98 -31.00 -13.14
N ILE A 658 11.31 -31.07 -13.29
CA ILE A 658 12.09 -30.15 -14.14
C ILE A 658 11.69 -30.29 -15.62
N ASN A 659 11.55 -31.52 -16.12
CA ASN A 659 11.26 -31.74 -17.54
C ASN A 659 9.92 -31.10 -17.96
N PRO A 660 8.78 -31.32 -17.26
CA PRO A 660 7.52 -30.64 -17.53
C PRO A 660 7.60 -29.11 -17.44
N LEU A 661 8.32 -28.58 -16.44
CA LEU A 661 8.52 -27.13 -16.31
C LEU A 661 9.17 -26.57 -17.57
N VAL A 662 10.22 -27.19 -18.09
CA VAL A 662 10.94 -26.72 -19.27
C VAL A 662 10.18 -26.95 -20.58
N SER A 663 9.45 -28.06 -20.73
CA SER A 663 8.63 -28.27 -21.93
C SER A 663 7.36 -27.42 -21.96
N GLY A 664 6.97 -26.83 -20.83
CA GLY A 664 5.67 -26.18 -20.66
C GLY A 664 4.51 -27.18 -20.61
N ASP A 665 4.78 -28.41 -20.17
CA ASP A 665 3.75 -29.43 -19.98
C ASP A 665 2.89 -29.10 -18.75
N PRO A 666 1.62 -29.55 -18.70
CA PRO A 666 0.75 -29.33 -17.56
C PRO A 666 1.35 -29.84 -16.25
N ILE A 667 1.38 -28.98 -15.23
CA ILE A 667 1.78 -29.31 -13.87
C ILE A 667 0.61 -29.05 -12.91
N THR A 668 0.42 -29.95 -11.95
CA THR A 668 -0.60 -29.79 -10.90
C THR A 668 0.01 -29.12 -9.68
N ILE A 669 -0.57 -28.00 -9.28
CA ILE A 669 -0.19 -27.25 -8.08
C ILE A 669 -1.10 -27.64 -6.93
N LYS A 670 -0.49 -27.90 -5.77
CA LYS A 670 -1.18 -28.19 -4.51
C LYS A 670 -0.77 -27.16 -3.48
N GLU A 671 -1.59 -26.14 -3.30
CA GLU A 671 -1.41 -25.18 -2.21
C GLU A 671 -2.10 -25.69 -0.94
N LEU A 672 -1.52 -25.38 0.23
CA LEU A 672 -2.15 -25.71 1.50
C LEU A 672 -3.52 -25.03 1.59
N TYR A 673 -4.54 -25.80 1.98
CA TYR A 673 -5.91 -25.32 2.18
C TYR A 673 -6.64 -24.79 0.92
N LYS A 674 -6.15 -25.08 -0.29
CA LYS A 674 -6.85 -24.77 -1.54
C LYS A 674 -7.06 -26.00 -2.40
N GLU A 675 -8.05 -25.93 -3.29
CA GLU A 675 -8.25 -26.97 -4.29
C GLU A 675 -7.06 -27.02 -5.26
N PRO A 676 -6.59 -28.22 -5.61
CA PRO A 676 -5.51 -28.37 -6.58
C PRO A 676 -6.00 -27.94 -7.97
N TYR A 677 -5.13 -27.29 -8.72
CA TYR A 677 -5.40 -26.91 -10.10
C TYR A 677 -4.19 -27.18 -10.99
N THR A 678 -4.43 -27.24 -12.29
CA THR A 678 -3.40 -27.54 -13.29
C THR A 678 -3.05 -26.29 -14.09
N THR A 679 -1.77 -26.02 -14.26
CA THR A 679 -1.20 -24.83 -14.92
C THR A 679 -0.02 -25.24 -15.82
N ARG A 680 0.57 -24.30 -16.55
CA ARG A 680 1.80 -24.46 -17.34
C ARG A 680 2.78 -23.36 -16.98
N PHE A 681 4.06 -23.72 -16.83
CA PHE A 681 5.12 -22.74 -16.75
C PHE A 681 5.50 -22.27 -18.15
N SER A 682 5.53 -20.94 -18.35
CA SER A 682 5.89 -20.30 -19.62
C SER A 682 7.06 -19.34 -19.49
N GLY A 683 7.81 -19.42 -18.39
CA GLY A 683 9.04 -18.64 -18.22
C GLY A 683 10.27 -19.35 -18.80
N PHE A 684 11.42 -18.77 -18.51
CA PHE A 684 12.73 -19.35 -18.83
C PHE A 684 13.50 -19.69 -17.56
N ILE A 685 14.30 -20.75 -17.62
CA ILE A 685 15.10 -21.22 -16.48
C ILE A 685 16.58 -21.03 -16.81
N MET A 686 17.30 -20.39 -15.90
CA MET A 686 18.75 -20.21 -15.95
C MET A 686 19.35 -20.75 -14.64
N GLN A 687 20.52 -21.37 -14.69
CA GLN A 687 21.18 -21.88 -13.49
C GLN A 687 22.67 -21.61 -13.58
N SER A 688 23.17 -20.85 -12.62
CA SER A 688 24.59 -20.60 -12.40
C SER A 688 25.19 -21.70 -11.52
N MET A 689 26.30 -22.28 -11.97
CA MET A 689 27.03 -23.34 -11.28
C MET A 689 28.55 -23.15 -11.43
N ASN A 690 29.33 -23.64 -10.44
CA ASN A 690 30.81 -23.62 -10.47
C ASN A 690 31.40 -24.91 -11.07
N GLY A 691 30.67 -25.52 -11.99
CA GLY A 691 30.98 -26.81 -12.62
C GLY A 691 29.76 -27.31 -13.38
N LEU A 692 29.80 -28.57 -13.80
CA LEU A 692 28.72 -29.19 -14.55
C LEU A 692 27.72 -29.88 -13.61
N PRO A 693 26.41 -29.82 -13.90
CA PRO A 693 25.41 -30.55 -13.13
C PRO A 693 25.51 -32.05 -13.37
N GLN A 694 25.27 -32.84 -12.31
CA GLN A 694 25.16 -34.30 -12.39
C GLN A 694 23.72 -34.75 -12.13
N PHE A 695 23.22 -35.69 -12.93
CA PHE A 695 21.85 -36.20 -12.82
C PHE A 695 21.83 -37.72 -12.58
N GLU A 696 21.05 -38.19 -11.60
CA GLU A 696 21.03 -39.61 -11.20
C GLU A 696 20.50 -40.54 -12.32
N ASN A 697 19.59 -40.04 -13.15
CA ASN A 697 18.95 -40.78 -14.24
C ASN A 697 18.79 -39.89 -15.47
N MET A 698 19.91 -39.43 -16.03
CA MET A 698 19.84 -38.54 -17.18
C MET A 698 19.23 -39.26 -18.39
N THR A 699 18.13 -38.68 -18.89
CA THR A 699 17.49 -39.14 -20.13
C THR A 699 17.91 -38.22 -21.27
N TYR A 700 17.85 -38.71 -22.52
CA TYR A 700 18.02 -37.85 -23.69
C TYR A 700 17.08 -36.64 -23.66
N ALA A 701 15.85 -36.82 -23.16
CA ALA A 701 14.88 -35.74 -22.99
C ALA A 701 15.37 -34.65 -22.01
N THR A 702 16.05 -35.02 -20.93
CA THR A 702 16.66 -34.07 -19.99
C THR A 702 17.89 -33.42 -20.62
N LEU A 703 18.80 -34.20 -21.20
CA LEU A 703 20.02 -33.70 -21.84
C LEU A 703 19.70 -32.72 -22.98
N SER A 704 18.72 -33.03 -23.82
CA SER A 704 18.29 -32.17 -24.93
C SER A 704 17.68 -30.85 -24.47
N ARG A 705 17.32 -30.71 -23.19
CA ARG A 705 16.82 -29.46 -22.60
C ARG A 705 17.94 -28.63 -21.98
N LEU A 706 19.17 -29.12 -21.86
CA LEU A 706 20.27 -28.32 -21.31
C LEU A 706 20.91 -27.46 -22.40
N LEU A 707 21.32 -26.24 -22.02
CA LEU A 707 22.07 -25.31 -22.85
C LEU A 707 23.24 -24.75 -22.02
N PRO A 708 24.32 -25.54 -21.84
CA PRO A 708 25.50 -25.10 -21.11
C PRO A 708 26.35 -24.12 -21.91
N VAL A 709 26.81 -23.06 -21.22
CA VAL A 709 27.69 -22.02 -21.75
C VAL A 709 28.74 -21.66 -20.70
N LYS A 710 30.00 -21.58 -21.15
CA LYS A 710 31.14 -21.34 -20.27
C LYS A 710 31.38 -19.84 -20.05
N PHE A 711 31.51 -19.41 -18.81
CA PHE A 711 31.94 -18.06 -18.45
C PHE A 711 33.42 -18.09 -18.06
N THR A 712 34.26 -17.33 -18.77
CA THR A 712 35.72 -17.52 -18.81
C THR A 712 36.52 -16.50 -18.02
N ALA A 713 36.00 -15.30 -17.76
CA ALA A 713 36.74 -14.25 -17.04
C ALA A 713 36.74 -14.39 -15.52
N GLN A 714 37.78 -13.86 -14.87
CA GLN A 714 37.88 -13.74 -13.41
C GLN A 714 37.93 -12.25 -13.04
N HIS A 715 36.95 -11.79 -12.24
CA HIS A 715 36.96 -10.43 -11.71
C HIS A 715 37.44 -10.38 -10.26
N SER A 716 38.12 -9.29 -9.89
CA SER A 716 38.42 -8.98 -8.49
C SER A 716 37.31 -8.10 -7.92
N GLU A 717 36.67 -8.51 -6.82
CA GLU A 717 35.70 -7.68 -6.06
C GLU A 717 36.32 -6.41 -5.46
N LYS A 718 37.66 -6.34 -5.41
CA LYS A 718 38.38 -5.20 -4.86
C LYS A 718 38.48 -4.02 -5.82
N ASP A 719 38.09 -4.19 -7.09
CA ASP A 719 38.04 -3.09 -8.07
C ASP A 719 36.73 -2.29 -7.92
N PRO A 720 36.79 -1.02 -7.49
CA PRO A 720 35.61 -0.17 -7.33
C PRO A 720 34.79 -0.01 -8.62
N ALA A 721 35.42 -0.08 -9.79
CA ALA A 721 34.74 -0.01 -11.08
C ALA A 721 33.78 -1.19 -11.31
N ASN A 722 34.14 -2.38 -10.82
CA ASN A 722 33.29 -3.58 -10.91
C ASN A 722 32.09 -3.51 -9.95
N ARG A 723 32.22 -2.83 -8.81
CA ARG A 723 31.11 -2.65 -7.86
C ARG A 723 30.02 -1.77 -8.45
N ALA A 724 30.40 -0.70 -9.15
CA ALA A 724 29.48 0.24 -9.78
C ALA A 724 28.56 -0.43 -10.83
N VAL A 725 29.03 -1.51 -11.46
CA VAL A 725 28.22 -2.31 -12.40
C VAL A 725 26.96 -2.83 -11.71
N LYS A 726 27.10 -3.56 -10.59
CA LYS A 726 25.97 -4.16 -9.87
C LYS A 726 25.11 -3.14 -9.13
N THR A 727 25.73 -2.12 -8.53
CA THR A 727 24.97 -1.16 -7.70
C THR A 727 24.24 -0.12 -8.52
N THR A 728 24.73 0.20 -9.72
CA THR A 728 24.30 1.40 -10.45
C THR A 728 24.00 1.11 -11.92
N TYR A 729 24.97 0.58 -12.68
CA TYR A 729 24.86 0.58 -14.15
C TYR A 729 23.76 -0.35 -14.67
N ILE A 730 23.66 -1.58 -14.12
CA ILE A 730 22.66 -2.55 -14.57
C ILE A 730 21.23 -2.22 -14.09
N LYS A 731 21.10 -1.29 -13.13
CA LYS A 731 19.83 -0.80 -12.57
C LYS A 731 19.33 0.47 -13.26
N ASP A 732 20.20 1.12 -14.04
CA ASP A 732 19.87 2.33 -14.79
C ASP A 732 18.67 2.08 -15.74
N LEU A 733 17.71 3.00 -15.73
CA LEU A 733 16.50 2.88 -16.54
C LEU A 733 16.81 3.00 -18.04
N GLY A 734 17.78 3.85 -18.42
CA GLY A 734 18.22 4.00 -19.81
C GLY A 734 18.84 2.71 -20.34
N PHE A 735 19.71 2.07 -19.55
CA PHE A 735 20.28 0.77 -19.85
C PHE A 735 19.20 -0.31 -20.02
N ARG A 736 18.26 -0.41 -19.08
CA ARG A 736 17.18 -1.41 -19.16
C ARG A 736 16.31 -1.23 -20.40
N LYS A 737 15.90 0.01 -20.71
CA LYS A 737 15.15 0.36 -21.92
C LYS A 737 15.91 -0.04 -23.18
N TRP A 738 17.20 0.31 -23.24
CA TRP A 738 18.06 -0.05 -24.37
C TRP A 738 18.17 -1.56 -24.53
N LEU A 739 18.44 -2.30 -23.44
CA LEU A 739 18.62 -3.75 -23.51
C LEU A 739 17.33 -4.44 -23.96
N LEU A 740 16.17 -4.03 -23.42
CA LEU A 740 14.87 -4.54 -23.85
C LEU A 740 14.63 -4.28 -25.35
N ASN A 741 14.90 -3.06 -25.82
CA ASN A 741 14.80 -2.71 -27.24
C ASN A 741 15.74 -3.54 -28.11
N TYR A 742 17.00 -3.70 -27.70
CA TYR A 742 18.03 -4.46 -28.40
C TYR A 742 17.64 -5.93 -28.54
N VAL A 743 17.26 -6.62 -27.45
CA VAL A 743 16.90 -8.05 -27.54
C VAL A 743 15.63 -8.28 -28.36
N ILE A 744 14.68 -7.33 -28.35
CA ILE A 744 13.45 -7.44 -29.13
C ILE A 744 13.72 -7.28 -30.64
N ASN A 745 14.59 -6.34 -31.02
CA ASN A 745 14.75 -5.92 -32.41
C ASN A 745 15.99 -6.51 -33.10
N ASN A 746 17.04 -6.84 -32.37
CA ASN A 746 18.32 -7.28 -32.95
C ASN A 746 18.63 -8.77 -32.74
N VAL A 747 17.94 -9.44 -31.80
CA VAL A 747 18.20 -10.85 -31.49
C VAL A 747 17.08 -11.73 -32.05
N SER A 748 17.41 -12.75 -32.83
CA SER A 748 16.42 -13.67 -33.42
C SER A 748 16.38 -15.01 -32.68
N LEU A 749 15.17 -15.52 -32.42
CA LEU A 749 14.93 -16.88 -31.90
C LEU A 749 14.15 -17.75 -32.91
N LYS A 750 14.01 -17.28 -34.16
CA LYS A 750 13.15 -17.93 -35.19
C LYS A 750 13.50 -19.40 -35.44
N TYR A 751 14.79 -19.75 -35.34
CA TYR A 751 15.30 -21.10 -35.59
C TYR A 751 15.79 -21.79 -34.31
N GLY A 752 15.36 -21.31 -33.15
CA GLY A 752 15.87 -21.77 -31.85
C GLY A 752 17.22 -21.14 -31.48
N PHE A 753 17.88 -21.73 -30.48
CA PHE A 753 19.22 -21.35 -30.09
C PHE A 753 20.24 -21.80 -31.13
N ILE A 754 21.23 -20.96 -31.39
CA ILE A 754 22.36 -21.36 -32.24
C ILE A 754 23.18 -22.44 -31.54
N GLU A 755 23.68 -23.39 -32.34
CA GLU A 755 24.51 -24.47 -31.85
C GLU A 755 25.98 -24.11 -32.00
N ILE A 756 26.72 -24.12 -30.89
CA ILE A 756 28.17 -23.92 -30.89
C ILE A 756 28.88 -25.17 -30.35
N ASP A 757 30.11 -25.40 -30.79
CA ASP A 757 30.90 -26.59 -30.41
C ASP A 757 31.17 -26.64 -28.90
N GLU A 758 31.35 -25.49 -28.24
CA GLU A 758 31.51 -25.42 -26.78
C GLU A 758 30.33 -26.07 -26.05
N THR A 759 29.10 -25.70 -26.42
CA THR A 759 27.89 -26.27 -25.83
C THR A 759 27.77 -27.77 -26.12
N LYS A 760 28.11 -28.23 -27.33
CA LYS A 760 28.09 -29.67 -27.69
C LYS A 760 29.07 -30.47 -26.82
N ASN A 761 30.29 -29.95 -26.65
CA ASN A 761 31.32 -30.59 -25.83
C ASN A 761 30.91 -30.63 -24.35
N LEU A 762 30.32 -29.55 -23.81
CA LEU A 762 29.83 -29.51 -22.44
C LEU A 762 28.66 -30.49 -22.23
N LEU A 763 27.74 -30.62 -23.19
CA LEU A 763 26.67 -31.62 -23.12
C LEU A 763 27.22 -33.06 -23.09
N GLN A 764 28.24 -33.36 -23.91
CA GLN A 764 28.91 -34.65 -23.89
C GLN A 764 29.59 -34.93 -22.54
N GLN A 765 30.19 -33.91 -21.91
CA GLN A 765 30.76 -34.03 -20.56
C GLN A 765 29.69 -34.31 -19.50
N ILE A 766 28.57 -33.57 -19.52
CA ILE A 766 27.43 -33.83 -18.61
C ILE A 766 26.91 -35.26 -18.79
N GLU A 767 26.84 -35.75 -20.04
CA GLU A 767 26.43 -37.12 -20.36
C GLU A 767 27.38 -38.18 -19.80
N ALA A 768 28.69 -37.98 -19.98
CA ALA A 768 29.71 -38.87 -19.46
C ALA A 768 29.74 -38.88 -17.92
N GLU A 769 29.73 -37.71 -17.28
CA GLU A 769 29.78 -37.57 -15.81
C GLU A 769 28.52 -38.12 -15.13
N SER A 770 27.37 -38.09 -15.81
CA SER A 770 26.11 -38.66 -15.30
C SER A 770 25.93 -40.15 -15.60
N ASP A 771 26.87 -40.81 -16.30
CA ASP A 771 26.80 -42.25 -16.57
C ASP A 771 27.44 -43.06 -15.44
N SER A 772 26.58 -43.65 -14.60
CA SER A 772 26.99 -44.54 -13.51
C SER A 772 27.94 -45.68 -13.93
N ILE A 773 27.88 -46.16 -15.19
CA ILE A 773 28.77 -47.22 -15.68
C ILE A 773 30.16 -46.66 -15.99
N THR A 774 30.21 -45.51 -16.66
CA THR A 774 31.47 -44.82 -16.95
C THR A 774 32.14 -44.41 -15.65
N ASN A 775 31.41 -43.80 -14.72
CA ASN A 775 31.89 -43.46 -13.38
C ASN A 775 32.46 -44.70 -12.64
N PHE A 776 31.76 -45.84 -12.72
CA PHE A 776 32.25 -47.11 -12.17
C PHE A 776 33.55 -47.60 -12.84
N CYS A 777 33.62 -47.54 -14.18
CA CYS A 777 34.79 -47.94 -14.95
C CYS A 777 36.01 -47.05 -14.70
N GLU A 778 35.81 -45.75 -14.41
CA GLU A 778 36.91 -44.81 -14.15
C GLU A 778 37.42 -44.91 -12.72
N ASN A 779 36.52 -44.91 -11.74
CA ASN A 779 36.89 -44.76 -10.34
C ASN A 779 37.12 -46.08 -9.62
N TRP A 780 36.41 -47.15 -10.01
CA TRP A 780 36.38 -48.40 -9.25
C TRP A 780 37.01 -49.57 -10.00
N LEU A 781 36.77 -49.70 -11.30
CA LEU A 781 37.30 -50.82 -12.11
C LEU A 781 38.84 -50.91 -12.09
N PRO A 782 39.62 -49.81 -12.12
CA PRO A 782 41.09 -49.89 -12.09
C PRO A 782 41.64 -50.37 -10.75
N GLN A 783 40.83 -50.40 -9.69
CA GLN A 783 41.24 -50.86 -8.36
C GLN A 783 41.24 -52.40 -8.24
N PHE A 784 40.75 -53.13 -9.25
CA PHE A 784 40.77 -54.59 -9.23
C PHE A 784 42.11 -55.16 -9.69
N TYR A 785 42.73 -56.00 -8.86
CA TYR A 785 44.03 -56.64 -9.14
C TYR A 785 43.94 -58.05 -9.74
N SER A 786 42.75 -58.60 -9.99
CA SER A 786 42.58 -59.98 -10.45
C SER A 786 42.62 -60.09 -11.97
N ALA A 787 43.17 -61.19 -12.51
CA ALA A 787 43.10 -61.48 -13.95
C ALA A 787 41.69 -61.91 -14.43
N LYS A 788 40.79 -62.32 -13.50
CA LYS A 788 39.45 -62.82 -13.82
C LYS A 788 38.46 -62.46 -12.71
N LEU A 789 37.34 -61.83 -13.08
CA LEU A 789 36.26 -61.45 -12.16
C LEU A 789 34.92 -62.08 -12.59
N PRO A 790 34.19 -62.75 -11.68
CA PRO A 790 32.82 -63.17 -11.95
C PRO A 790 31.90 -61.97 -12.18
N MET A 791 31.10 -61.99 -13.24
CA MET A 791 30.19 -60.87 -13.57
C MET A 791 29.21 -60.54 -12.43
N GLN A 792 28.79 -61.54 -11.65
CA GLN A 792 27.94 -61.35 -10.49
C GLN A 792 28.64 -60.55 -9.38
N PHE A 793 29.93 -60.82 -9.14
CA PHE A 793 30.76 -60.07 -8.20
C PHE A 793 30.91 -58.62 -8.66
N VAL A 794 31.27 -58.40 -9.92
CA VAL A 794 31.43 -57.06 -10.50
C VAL A 794 30.11 -56.28 -10.38
N TYR A 795 28.97 -56.93 -10.61
CA TYR A 795 27.66 -56.31 -10.44
C TYR A 795 27.36 -55.94 -8.98
N SER A 796 27.55 -56.85 -8.01
CA SER A 796 27.32 -56.57 -6.59
C SER A 796 28.20 -55.42 -6.09
N PHE A 797 29.46 -55.36 -6.54
CA PHE A 797 30.37 -54.28 -6.22
C PHE A 797 29.94 -52.97 -6.89
N TYR A 798 29.57 -52.99 -8.18
CA TYR A 798 28.99 -51.85 -8.88
C TYR A 798 27.79 -51.26 -8.15
N VAL A 799 26.87 -52.09 -7.64
CA VAL A 799 25.72 -51.54 -6.92
C VAL A 799 26.15 -50.81 -5.65
N THR A 800 27.07 -51.40 -4.90
CA THR A 800 27.58 -50.80 -3.66
C THR A 800 28.30 -49.49 -3.95
N ALA A 801 29.19 -49.48 -4.95
CA ALA A 801 29.88 -48.29 -5.43
C ALA A 801 28.91 -47.20 -5.91
N SER A 802 27.93 -47.57 -6.75
CA SER A 802 26.91 -46.64 -7.25
C SER A 802 26.14 -45.98 -6.12
N LEU A 803 25.68 -46.76 -5.13
CA LEU A 803 24.95 -46.23 -3.98
C LEU A 803 25.83 -45.33 -3.10
N ASN A 804 27.12 -45.66 -2.96
CA ASN A 804 28.08 -44.84 -2.23
C ASN A 804 28.31 -43.48 -2.92
N ASP A 805 28.39 -43.50 -4.25
CA ASP A 805 28.63 -42.31 -5.07
C ASP A 805 27.32 -41.57 -5.41
N GLY A 806 26.20 -42.00 -4.82
CA GLY A 806 24.89 -41.35 -4.93
C GLY A 806 24.05 -41.77 -6.14
N PHE A 807 24.58 -42.58 -7.05
CA PHE A 807 23.87 -43.06 -8.25
C PHE A 807 22.84 -44.16 -7.95
N LYS A 808 21.77 -44.19 -8.76
CA LYS A 808 20.85 -45.33 -8.79
C LYS A 808 21.46 -46.48 -9.60
N PRO A 809 21.70 -47.65 -8.98
CA PRO A 809 22.21 -48.81 -9.70
C PRO A 809 21.19 -49.30 -10.74
N ILE A 810 21.66 -49.59 -11.95
CA ILE A 810 20.83 -50.22 -12.98
C ILE A 810 20.72 -51.74 -12.77
N SER A 811 19.75 -52.38 -13.43
CA SER A 811 19.56 -53.84 -13.34
C SER A 811 20.80 -54.61 -13.83
N SER A 812 21.07 -55.80 -13.25
CA SER A 812 22.21 -56.65 -13.63
C SER A 812 22.33 -56.91 -15.14
N ARG A 813 21.19 -57.13 -15.80
CA ARG A 813 21.13 -57.34 -17.26
C ARG A 813 21.57 -56.09 -18.03
N MET A 814 21.11 -54.91 -17.62
CA MET A 814 21.46 -53.65 -18.25
C MET A 814 22.91 -53.25 -17.96
N PHE A 815 23.36 -53.45 -16.72
CA PHE A 815 24.75 -53.31 -16.29
C PHE A 815 25.68 -54.13 -17.17
N SER A 816 25.42 -55.43 -17.26
CA SER A 816 26.30 -56.33 -18.01
C SER A 816 26.36 -56.02 -19.50
N ARG A 817 25.30 -55.42 -20.08
CA ARG A 817 25.28 -54.95 -21.47
C ARG A 817 26.07 -53.65 -21.62
N LYS A 818 25.73 -52.62 -20.85
CA LYS A 818 26.38 -51.30 -20.91
C LYS A 818 27.85 -51.36 -20.56
N LEU A 819 28.22 -52.15 -19.54
CA LEU A 819 29.62 -52.37 -19.16
C LEU A 819 30.44 -52.91 -20.34
N THR A 820 29.91 -53.88 -21.08
CA THR A 820 30.63 -54.43 -22.25
C THR A 820 30.65 -53.51 -23.46
N GLU A 821 29.73 -52.55 -23.54
CA GLU A 821 29.70 -51.52 -24.58
C GLU A 821 30.62 -50.33 -24.25
N ASN A 822 31.11 -50.23 -23.01
CA ASN A 822 31.92 -49.12 -22.55
C ASN A 822 33.40 -49.26 -22.96
N ASP A 823 33.95 -48.21 -23.58
CA ASP A 823 35.32 -48.21 -24.12
C ASP A 823 36.39 -48.39 -23.03
N LEU A 824 36.19 -47.82 -21.83
CA LEU A 824 37.14 -47.96 -20.72
C LEU A 824 37.20 -49.41 -20.23
N PHE A 825 36.05 -50.09 -20.18
CA PHE A 825 36.02 -51.51 -19.91
C PHE A 825 36.74 -52.29 -21.02
N GLN A 826 36.43 -52.02 -22.30
CA GLN A 826 37.03 -52.77 -23.42
C GLN A 826 38.54 -52.58 -23.57
N LYS A 827 39.11 -51.48 -23.07
CA LYS A 827 40.57 -51.22 -23.09
C LYS A 827 41.35 -52.27 -22.29
N GLU A 828 40.85 -52.67 -21.13
CA GLU A 828 41.58 -53.54 -20.19
C GLU A 828 40.89 -54.87 -19.90
N TRP A 829 39.57 -54.96 -20.14
CA TRP A 829 38.74 -56.09 -19.76
C TRP A 829 37.88 -56.60 -20.92
N THR A 830 37.64 -57.90 -20.95
CA THR A 830 36.71 -58.52 -21.90
C THR A 830 35.77 -59.49 -21.20
N LYS A 831 34.51 -59.53 -21.63
CA LYS A 831 33.53 -60.48 -21.10
C LYS A 831 33.58 -61.78 -21.89
N GLN A 832 33.89 -62.89 -21.21
CA GLN A 832 33.91 -64.22 -21.79
C GLN A 832 32.92 -65.15 -21.12
N ARG A 833 32.23 -65.99 -21.91
CA ARG A 833 31.46 -67.12 -21.38
C ARG A 833 32.40 -68.28 -21.13
N MET A 834 32.75 -68.52 -19.88
CA MET A 834 33.52 -69.71 -19.49
C MET A 834 32.61 -70.72 -18.79
N ARG A 835 32.71 -71.99 -19.16
CA ARG A 835 32.26 -73.07 -18.27
C ARG A 835 33.24 -73.11 -17.11
N ILE A 836 32.76 -72.84 -15.90
CA ILE A 836 33.53 -73.12 -14.69
C ILE A 836 33.60 -74.65 -14.59
N GLN A 837 34.61 -75.27 -15.21
CA GLN A 837 34.98 -76.63 -14.88
C GLN A 837 35.67 -76.58 -13.53
N LEU A 838 34.93 -76.91 -12.47
CA LEU A 838 35.38 -77.01 -11.07
C LEU A 838 36.44 -78.11 -10.83
N GLN A 839 37.22 -78.48 -11.85
CA GLN A 839 38.13 -79.64 -11.79
C GLN A 839 39.43 -79.39 -12.56
N LYS A 840 40.21 -78.38 -12.13
CA LYS A 840 41.68 -78.38 -11.97
C LYS A 840 42.19 -76.93 -11.83
N PRO A 841 43.12 -76.66 -10.91
CA PRO A 841 43.75 -75.34 -10.81
C PRO A 841 44.48 -75.00 -12.11
N ILE A 842 44.29 -73.77 -12.59
CA ILE A 842 45.05 -73.23 -13.72
C ILE A 842 46.43 -72.86 -13.17
N LEU A 843 47.47 -73.61 -13.54
CA LEU A 843 48.87 -73.28 -13.20
C LEU A 843 49.29 -72.05 -14.01
N LEU A 844 49.54 -70.92 -13.33
CA LEU A 844 50.21 -69.77 -13.91
C LEU A 844 51.70 -69.86 -13.56
N LYS A 845 52.57 -69.73 -14.57
CA LYS A 845 54.02 -69.63 -14.39
C LYS A 845 54.41 -68.18 -14.14
N ASP A 846 55.34 -67.95 -13.22
CA ASP A 846 55.92 -66.62 -13.02
C ASP A 846 56.94 -66.27 -14.13
N LYS A 847 57.50 -65.06 -14.07
CA LYS A 847 58.46 -64.53 -15.06
C LYS A 847 59.76 -65.35 -15.16
N ASP A 848 60.03 -66.22 -14.18
CA ASP A 848 61.21 -67.08 -14.09
C ASP A 848 60.88 -68.57 -14.35
N GLY A 849 59.64 -68.88 -14.73
CA GLY A 849 59.24 -70.21 -15.20
C GLY A 849 58.96 -71.25 -14.11
N LYS A 850 58.84 -70.85 -12.84
CA LYS A 850 58.46 -71.77 -11.74
C LYS A 850 56.95 -71.86 -11.55
N ASP A 851 56.48 -73.05 -11.17
CA ASP A 851 55.06 -73.32 -10.92
C ASP A 851 54.62 -72.66 -9.60
N ARG A 852 53.69 -71.70 -9.67
CA ARG A 852 52.94 -71.21 -8.51
C ARG A 852 51.60 -71.91 -8.42
N THR A 853 51.27 -72.43 -7.23
CA THR A 853 49.90 -72.80 -6.87
C THR A 853 49.16 -71.54 -6.42
N ASP A 854 48.77 -70.70 -7.38
CA ASP A 854 47.84 -69.61 -7.15
C ASP A 854 46.43 -70.09 -7.52
N ASP A 855 45.57 -70.21 -6.51
CA ASP A 855 44.12 -70.29 -6.69
C ASP A 855 43.70 -69.05 -7.50
N PRO A 856 42.98 -69.18 -8.64
CA PRO A 856 42.60 -68.06 -9.50
C PRO A 856 41.71 -66.98 -8.84
N PHE A 857 41.47 -67.10 -7.52
CA PHE A 857 40.64 -66.23 -6.71
C PHE A 857 41.35 -65.66 -5.46
N ARG A 858 42.68 -65.57 -5.46
CA ARG A 858 43.41 -64.80 -4.43
C ARG A 858 43.34 -63.30 -4.70
N PHE A 859 42.71 -62.56 -3.79
CA PHE A 859 42.76 -61.10 -3.72
C PHE A 859 43.63 -60.68 -2.53
N GLN A 860 44.53 -59.72 -2.76
CA GLN A 860 45.22 -59.00 -1.70
C GLN A 860 44.65 -57.58 -1.72
N PHE A 861 43.80 -57.23 -0.76
CA PHE A 861 43.34 -55.85 -0.61
C PHE A 861 44.48 -54.99 -0.07
N GLY A 862 44.85 -53.94 -0.81
CA GLY A 862 45.61 -52.82 -0.27
C GLY A 862 44.65 -51.66 -0.04
N PHE A 863 44.01 -51.59 1.12
CA PHE A 863 43.40 -50.35 1.59
C PHE A 863 44.47 -49.54 2.31
N ASP A 864 44.55 -48.23 2.05
CA ASP A 864 45.23 -47.32 2.97
C ASP A 864 44.47 -47.35 4.31
N ALA A 865 45.19 -47.20 5.42
CA ALA A 865 44.68 -47.28 6.79
C ALA A 865 43.43 -46.39 7.02
N LYS A 866 43.32 -45.28 6.30
CA LYS A 866 42.15 -44.38 6.36
C LYS A 866 40.87 -44.96 5.77
N ASP A 867 40.96 -45.78 4.73
CA ASP A 867 39.80 -46.40 4.08
C ASP A 867 39.32 -47.64 4.85
N ALA A 868 40.27 -48.35 5.49
CA ALA A 868 39.96 -49.43 6.43
C ALA A 868 39.22 -48.92 7.68
N ASP A 869 39.63 -47.76 8.23
CA ASP A 869 38.96 -47.14 9.38
C ASP A 869 37.54 -46.66 9.05
N ARG A 870 37.30 -46.14 7.84
CA ARG A 870 35.96 -45.76 7.37
C ARG A 870 35.02 -46.97 7.24
N LEU A 871 35.53 -48.08 6.69
CA LEU A 871 34.78 -49.33 6.58
C LEU A 871 34.52 -49.97 7.95
N ALA A 872 35.46 -49.89 8.89
CA ALA A 872 35.30 -50.37 10.26
C ALA A 872 34.26 -49.54 11.05
N GLN A 873 34.26 -48.22 10.89
CA GLN A 873 33.25 -47.34 11.49
C GLN A 873 31.83 -47.64 10.95
N LEU A 874 31.69 -47.87 9.65
CA LEU A 874 30.42 -48.29 9.02
C LEU A 874 29.95 -49.67 9.49
N ALA A 875 30.86 -50.62 9.73
CA ALA A 875 30.53 -51.93 10.28
C ALA A 875 30.10 -51.88 11.77
N SER A 876 30.62 -50.92 12.55
CA SER A 876 30.21 -50.72 13.95
C SER A 876 28.81 -50.13 14.12
N ALA A 877 28.31 -49.41 13.11
CA ALA A 877 26.99 -48.79 13.12
C ALA A 877 25.84 -49.79 12.90
N THR A 878 26.13 -50.96 12.32
CA THR A 878 25.18 -52.08 12.23
C THR A 878 25.16 -52.86 13.55
N LYS A 879 24.19 -52.56 14.42
CA LYS A 879 23.95 -53.32 15.65
C LYS A 879 23.65 -54.79 15.34
N GLY A 880 24.67 -55.63 15.52
CA GLY A 880 24.56 -57.06 15.80
C GLY A 880 24.28 -57.97 14.62
N LYS A 881 25.32 -58.28 13.81
CA LYS A 881 25.56 -59.62 13.19
C LYS A 881 26.82 -59.72 12.31
N THR A 882 27.85 -58.90 12.53
CA THR A 882 29.04 -58.83 11.66
C THR A 882 30.36 -58.89 12.46
N GLN A 883 30.38 -59.59 13.60
CA GLN A 883 31.55 -59.60 14.48
C GLN A 883 32.62 -60.65 14.12
N THR A 884 32.60 -61.26 12.92
CA THR A 884 33.44 -62.46 12.66
C THR A 884 34.26 -62.47 11.36
N PHE A 885 34.45 -61.36 10.63
CA PHE A 885 35.07 -61.46 9.28
C PHE A 885 36.22 -60.52 8.93
N PHE A 886 36.80 -59.76 9.86
CA PHE A 886 38.02 -59.00 9.56
C PHE A 886 38.99 -59.04 10.73
N GLN A 887 40.07 -59.83 10.58
CA GLN A 887 41.29 -59.63 11.35
C GLN A 887 42.26 -58.85 10.44
N VAL A 888 42.46 -57.57 10.72
CA VAL A 888 43.46 -56.73 10.06
C VAL A 888 44.81 -57.07 10.68
N GLU A 889 45.68 -57.80 9.97
CA GLU A 889 47.07 -57.94 10.41
C GLU A 889 47.83 -56.64 10.14
N HIS A 890 48.13 -55.91 11.22
CA HIS A 890 49.15 -54.86 11.22
C HIS A 890 50.52 -55.51 11.02
N ALA A 891 51.12 -55.35 9.84
CA ALA A 891 52.55 -55.53 9.68
C ALA A 891 53.29 -54.30 10.25
N THR A 892 53.30 -54.13 11.57
CA THR A 892 54.28 -53.25 12.22
C THR A 892 55.56 -54.03 12.44
N THR A 893 56.57 -53.73 11.63
CA THR A 893 57.96 -54.04 11.90
C THR A 893 58.39 -53.30 13.17
N SER A 894 58.48 -54.02 14.29
CA SER A 894 59.24 -53.59 15.47
C SER A 894 60.28 -54.64 15.83
N TYR A 895 61.54 -54.28 15.63
CA TYR A 895 62.68 -54.95 16.23
C TYR A 895 62.59 -54.84 17.76
N LYS A 896 62.71 -55.96 18.48
CA LYS A 896 63.34 -56.06 19.79
C LYS A 896 63.77 -57.51 20.05
N GLU A 897 65.04 -57.66 20.39
CA GLU A 897 65.72 -58.88 20.86
C GLU A 897 65.13 -59.33 22.20
N ASP A 898 64.88 -60.64 22.36
CA ASP A 898 65.42 -61.47 23.46
C ASP A 898 64.94 -62.93 23.33
N ASP A 899 65.75 -63.81 23.91
CA ASP A 899 65.90 -65.25 23.70
C ASP A 899 64.72 -66.19 24.03
N ASP A 900 64.88 -67.42 23.51
CA ASP A 900 64.31 -68.70 23.92
C ASP A 900 62.95 -69.18 23.33
N ASN A 901 63.09 -69.85 22.17
CA ASN A 901 62.66 -71.23 21.96
C ASN A 901 61.17 -71.57 22.21
N THR A 902 60.27 -71.09 21.35
CA THR A 902 58.99 -71.76 21.08
C THR A 902 58.59 -71.65 19.61
N ARG A 903 58.59 -72.80 18.91
CA ARG A 903 57.95 -72.93 17.60
C ARG A 903 56.44 -72.71 17.75
N HIS A 904 55.94 -71.56 17.31
CA HIS A 904 54.53 -71.41 16.98
C HIS A 904 54.37 -71.55 15.46
N THR A 905 53.89 -72.72 15.07
CA THR A 905 53.29 -72.99 13.76
C THR A 905 52.10 -72.05 13.55
N VAL A 906 52.22 -71.14 12.58
CA VAL A 906 51.07 -70.38 12.07
C VAL A 906 50.18 -71.34 11.26
N THR A 907 49.09 -71.77 11.87
CA THR A 907 48.02 -72.54 11.26
C THR A 907 47.21 -71.69 10.28
N GLU A 908 47.04 -72.23 9.08
CA GLU A 908 45.98 -72.00 8.08
C GLU A 908 45.50 -70.55 7.84
N LYS A 909 45.98 -69.97 6.73
CA LYS A 909 45.36 -68.80 6.10
C LYS A 909 43.96 -69.17 5.62
N GLU A 910 42.93 -68.67 6.29
CA GLU A 910 41.54 -68.87 5.89
C GLU A 910 41.27 -68.27 4.51
N HIS A 911 40.80 -69.13 3.60
CA HIS A 911 40.42 -68.80 2.23
C HIS A 911 39.03 -68.16 2.23
N VAL A 912 38.90 -66.88 1.90
CA VAL A 912 37.59 -66.24 1.70
C VAL A 912 37.04 -66.66 0.33
N ARG A 913 35.87 -67.32 0.28
CA ARG A 913 35.26 -67.70 -1.00
C ARG A 913 34.62 -66.47 -1.63
N ILE A 914 34.64 -66.37 -2.95
CA ILE A 914 33.96 -65.28 -3.67
C ILE A 914 32.47 -65.20 -3.31
N GLN A 915 31.84 -66.35 -3.05
CA GLN A 915 30.45 -66.37 -2.62
C GLN A 915 30.26 -65.66 -1.27
N ASP A 916 31.20 -65.80 -0.33
CA ASP A 916 31.14 -65.15 0.98
C ASP A 916 31.31 -63.62 0.85
N VAL A 917 32.15 -63.14 -0.08
CA VAL A 917 32.28 -61.71 -0.40
C VAL A 917 31.04 -61.18 -1.12
N ILE A 918 30.48 -61.95 -2.04
CA ILE A 918 29.21 -61.62 -2.72
C ILE A 918 28.08 -61.54 -1.68
N ASP A 919 27.99 -62.50 -0.77
CA ASP A 919 26.98 -62.54 0.28
C ASP A 919 27.18 -61.40 1.29
N PHE A 920 28.43 -61.02 1.59
CA PHE A 920 28.77 -59.84 2.39
C PHE A 920 28.35 -58.53 1.70
N LEU A 921 28.70 -58.32 0.43
CA LEU A 921 28.28 -57.13 -0.34
C LEU A 921 26.75 -57.09 -0.53
N ASN A 922 26.12 -58.24 -0.74
CA ASN A 922 24.67 -58.36 -0.82
C ASN A 922 24.00 -58.13 0.56
N SER A 923 24.69 -58.42 1.67
CA SER A 923 24.20 -58.09 3.02
C SER A 923 24.20 -56.58 3.25
N PHE A 924 25.20 -55.83 2.73
CA PHE A 924 25.18 -54.37 2.67
C PHE A 924 24.01 -53.84 1.83
N HIS A 925 23.70 -54.51 0.72
CA HIS A 925 22.54 -54.20 -0.12
C HIS A 925 21.22 -54.36 0.65
N GLY A 926 21.10 -55.43 1.44
CA GLY A 926 19.96 -55.66 2.34
C GLY A 926 19.84 -54.61 3.44
N VAL A 927 20.96 -54.20 4.05
CA VAL A 927 21.01 -53.18 5.11
C VAL A 927 20.78 -51.76 4.56
N ALA A 928 21.31 -51.41 3.39
CA ALA A 928 21.09 -50.11 2.75
C ALA A 928 19.64 -49.94 2.27
N ILE A 929 19.03 -51.00 1.73
CA ILE A 929 17.59 -51.02 1.41
C ILE A 929 16.74 -50.95 2.69
N ALA A 930 17.09 -51.70 3.73
CA ALA A 930 16.38 -51.66 5.02
C ALA A 930 16.50 -50.29 5.69
N ASN A 931 17.67 -49.67 5.69
CA ASN A 931 17.89 -48.32 6.23
C ASN A 931 17.17 -47.25 5.42
N LYS A 932 17.13 -47.35 4.08
CA LYS A 932 16.38 -46.41 3.23
C LYS A 932 14.87 -46.57 3.41
N GLN A 933 14.37 -47.82 3.48
CA GLN A 933 12.98 -48.11 3.80
C GLN A 933 12.61 -47.64 5.20
N GLN A 934 13.48 -47.83 6.19
CA GLN A 934 13.28 -47.36 7.56
C GLN A 934 13.34 -45.83 7.66
N LEU A 935 14.21 -45.16 6.90
CA LEU A 935 14.28 -43.69 6.85
C LEU A 935 13.07 -43.10 6.11
N GLU A 936 12.56 -43.77 5.07
CA GLU A 936 11.31 -43.40 4.38
C GLU A 936 10.08 -43.69 5.25
N LEU A 937 10.07 -44.80 6.01
CA LEU A 937 9.06 -45.10 7.02
C LEU A 937 9.10 -44.09 8.16
N GLU A 938 10.26 -43.71 8.68
CA GLU A 938 10.41 -42.69 9.73
C GLU A 938 10.04 -41.29 9.23
N LYS A 939 10.29 -40.98 7.96
CA LYS A 939 9.80 -39.74 7.32
C LYS A 939 8.29 -39.76 7.13
N ALA A 940 7.73 -40.89 6.69
CA ALA A 940 6.28 -41.07 6.54
C ALA A 940 5.57 -41.06 7.90
N GLN A 941 6.18 -41.63 8.95
CA GLN A 941 5.67 -41.58 10.32
C GLN A 941 5.80 -40.18 10.91
N LYS A 942 6.90 -39.44 10.69
CA LYS A 942 6.99 -38.03 11.10
C LYS A 942 6.03 -37.11 10.35
N GLU A 943 5.68 -37.40 9.09
CA GLU A 943 4.65 -36.66 8.35
C GLU A 943 3.22 -37.08 8.78
N HIS A 944 3.02 -38.31 9.22
CA HIS A 944 1.76 -38.79 9.80
C HIS A 944 1.54 -38.23 11.22
N ASP A 945 2.56 -38.23 12.07
CA ASP A 945 2.52 -37.75 13.46
C ASP A 945 2.40 -36.22 13.55
N LYS A 946 2.88 -35.47 12.55
CA LYS A 946 2.64 -34.02 12.44
C LYS A 946 1.20 -33.66 12.03
N ASN A 947 0.42 -34.61 11.51
CA ASN A 947 -0.95 -34.40 11.03
C ASN A 947 -2.03 -35.00 11.95
N LEU A 948 -1.66 -35.51 13.12
CA LEU A 948 -2.60 -35.93 14.15
C LEU A 948 -3.01 -34.72 15.01
N PRO A 949 -4.30 -34.39 15.12
CA PRO A 949 -4.76 -33.37 16.06
C PRO A 949 -4.52 -33.86 17.49
N ASP A 950 -3.90 -33.03 18.32
CA ASP A 950 -3.76 -33.24 19.77
C ASP A 950 -5.13 -33.52 20.39
N TYR A 951 -5.42 -34.79 20.65
CA TYR A 951 -6.43 -35.19 21.61
C TYR A 951 -5.69 -35.73 22.84
N GLN A 952 -5.72 -34.93 23.89
CA GLN A 952 -5.28 -35.27 25.24
C GLN A 952 -6.02 -36.51 25.79
N VAL A 953 -5.27 -37.41 26.44
CA VAL A 953 -5.59 -37.98 27.75
C VAL A 953 -4.31 -38.08 28.56
#